data_AF-A0A1E3AQR2-F1
#
_entry.id   AF-A0A1E3AQR2-F1
#
_cell.length_a   1.000
_cell.length_b   1.000
_cell.length_c   1.000
_cell.angle_alpha   90.00
_cell.angle_beta   90.00
_cell.angle_gamma   90.00
#
_symmetry.space_group_name_H-M   'P 1'
#
loop_
_entity.id
_entity.type
_entity.pdbx_description
1 polymer ?
#
loop_
_entity_poly.entity_id
_entity_poly.type
_entity_poly.pdbx_seq_one_letter_code
_entity_poly.pdbx_strand_id
1 'polypeptide(L)'
;MATYIADRYRLKKKDIGGGNMASIHLCEDTDIDDDEKDSTVIIKMFNKPGIGDEDLQRQVFNREVESLDKLNHKNVVKILDRGYDSGFKAFFIVLEYIKGKTFKEAFDDICRFNYAQKLELMKQVVEGIEYLHKKNIVHRDLKPSNLILDSDNIVKIIDFGISKLQDTFYSDYTLAGFATKNYSSPEQLQRKMITAQSDIYSLGLIFYEIFTCSTLSNRATMDVDNLEPGIKNILIKMTREELTLRYSSISEVRRDLEKELSILIQEKYISLGFTKSVTKRLYTTGYIVKEENSLALDILNNEYAGKCYMLTSKDRETGKFIDTFELYGSRFVSYLKVNQRDSTRFTVTGIAFIAPDRLMIQKEHAYEIPYGIKVSSGSVRIKTKTEIDANIIIENVLNHEVDYNNQRNDDMHMKDITGKWRDILDLEKKQLSQKKSFLNYHKCKINKDDLSLEIDIDTDKAYELNYSSDDMLQMTTRKNIHRFIDVGHMRECSDGHMIIDLTPQVDCSNIAAVGEISISMRMAEIALSRQSKALKSIQYKENVNPEISDIIFNPGTAKSKNNLILTEKDCKSIEIDRSKLMSLEKALSAENIFLLQGPPGTGKTSFISELVYQILNGNEKYKGNPNAKILIASQSHVAVDHSLSKIKNLISDIKMIRVGILDKMTEASREYTLDIFCRDWTQKVIENCKEALARYKTEIGIDESLQEKNSIITEIESITAEIKELIEELSDVEIELEKVNVLDAKWQFINDKIVSMKQMVSIKTAGVTEEHLVQIIEDFTDNLFALNEKLAKVIDESIELAEQKENLEARYAQINDALVVKSSEVNEWKDLLGISTQEDYVQVKADIQAALKENKKKYSKYSKIENLCQEWQKRVTQGDGLLQESLADATLVGATCLGIASLSEGIEFNFDWVIVDEAGKATPPEILVPICLGKKVVLVGDHKQLPPVVDEAILKFQDKGSMNIKKEDLELSLFEYLERSLSDDCKNILDEQYRMNPVIGDLISKLFYEDKLISRTSKEEKTIPLKMYENRSLIWLSTANNPDRREEEISDSYRNSCEAKIIFEQLLKIDEELGEMKLKKETAIIAGYRGQKDKLNRLYESSYKARLHNMMVEINTVDAFQGKETDIVFYSVVRSNEEGKLGFLKDVRRLNVAFSRVRELLVVVGDHHCAQKQIEINGQENPFVGIINYIRNNDGCLMREV
;
A
#
# COMPACT_ATOMS: atom_id res chain seq x y z
N MET A 1 19.08 41.55 -23.54
CA MET A 1 18.41 40.23 -23.59
C MET A 1 17.61 40.10 -22.31
N ALA A 2 16.35 39.66 -22.40
CA ALA A 2 15.57 39.33 -21.21
C ALA A 2 16.19 38.08 -20.54
N THR A 3 16.33 38.10 -19.22
CA THR A 3 16.84 36.97 -18.44
C THR A 3 15.66 36.08 -18.06
N TYR A 4 15.77 34.78 -18.29
CA TYR A 4 14.76 33.78 -17.96
C TYR A 4 15.28 32.82 -16.91
N ILE A 5 14.39 32.34 -16.03
CA ILE A 5 14.63 31.24 -15.10
C ILE A 5 13.82 30.04 -15.60
N ALA A 6 14.46 28.88 -15.71
CA ALA A 6 13.94 27.62 -16.22
C ALA A 6 13.28 27.75 -17.61
N ASP A 7 13.82 28.65 -18.45
CA ASP A 7 13.33 28.99 -19.79
C ASP A 7 11.85 29.46 -19.87
N ARG A 8 11.19 29.67 -18.72
CA ARG A 8 9.75 30.00 -18.60
C ARG A 8 9.50 31.31 -17.87
N TYR A 9 10.25 31.58 -16.81
CA TYR A 9 9.96 32.72 -15.95
C TYR A 9 10.80 33.92 -16.32
N ARG A 10 10.19 34.92 -16.93
CA ARG A 10 10.86 36.16 -17.34
C ARG A 10 11.12 37.03 -16.12
N LEU A 11 12.39 37.35 -15.87
CA LEU A 11 12.79 38.17 -14.73
C LEU A 11 12.30 39.62 -14.90
N LYS A 12 11.38 40.09 -14.05
CA LYS A 12 10.91 41.48 -13.98
C LYS A 12 11.77 42.33 -13.04
N LYS A 13 12.14 41.81 -11.87
CA LYS A 13 12.97 42.52 -10.88
C LYS A 13 13.83 41.56 -10.08
N LYS A 14 15.13 41.85 -9.99
CA LYS A 14 16.11 41.05 -9.25
C LYS A 14 16.17 41.47 -7.77
N ASP A 15 16.43 40.50 -6.89
CA ASP A 15 16.75 40.66 -5.47
C ASP A 15 15.83 41.61 -4.68
N ILE A 16 14.53 41.31 -4.67
CA ILE A 16 13.50 42.15 -4.02
C ILE A 16 13.39 41.95 -2.50
N GLY A 17 14.25 41.13 -1.90
CA GLY A 17 14.24 40.88 -0.45
C GLY A 17 15.12 39.71 0.01
N GLY A 18 16.14 39.31 -0.76
CA GLY A 18 16.96 38.12 -0.48
C GLY A 18 17.89 38.28 0.74
N GLY A 19 17.95 37.23 1.58
CA GLY A 19 18.95 37.09 2.65
C GLY A 19 20.22 36.38 2.16
N ASN A 20 21.18 36.14 3.06
CA ASN A 20 22.50 35.54 2.74
C ASN A 20 22.47 34.12 2.12
N MET A 21 21.33 33.43 2.07
CA MET A 21 21.22 32.01 1.65
C MET A 21 20.25 31.74 0.49
N ALA A 22 19.42 32.72 0.10
CA ALA A 22 18.49 32.59 -1.02
C ALA A 22 18.18 33.95 -1.65
N SER A 23 18.18 34.02 -2.99
CA SER A 23 17.75 35.21 -3.73
C SER A 23 16.25 35.15 -4.04
N ILE A 24 15.59 36.30 -4.01
CA ILE A 24 14.15 36.42 -4.29
C ILE A 24 13.97 37.31 -5.50
N HIS A 25 13.29 36.81 -6.52
CA HIS A 25 13.11 37.43 -7.82
C HIS A 25 11.62 37.60 -8.14
N LEU A 26 11.24 38.78 -8.62
CA LEU A 26 9.91 39.00 -9.19
C LEU A 26 9.98 38.60 -10.66
N CYS A 27 9.15 37.66 -11.07
CA CYS A 27 9.13 37.13 -12.42
C CYS A 27 7.72 37.18 -13.00
N GLU A 28 7.65 36.99 -14.31
CA GLU A 28 6.41 36.80 -15.06
C GLU A 28 6.45 35.43 -15.69
N ASP A 29 5.38 34.68 -15.50
CA ASP A 29 5.20 33.38 -16.13
C ASP A 29 4.74 33.57 -17.57
N THR A 30 5.54 33.11 -18.55
CA THR A 30 5.22 33.30 -19.97
C THR A 30 4.28 32.24 -20.55
N ASP A 31 3.90 31.22 -19.78
CA ASP A 31 3.05 30.12 -20.23
C ASP A 31 1.55 30.35 -19.91
N ILE A 32 1.17 31.52 -19.38
CA ILE A 32 -0.22 31.87 -19.03
C ILE A 32 -0.77 32.85 -20.07
N ASP A 33 -1.82 32.46 -20.79
CA ASP A 33 -2.49 33.31 -21.80
C ASP A 33 -3.15 34.55 -21.17
N ASP A 34 -3.00 35.69 -21.86
CA ASP A 34 -3.08 37.08 -21.36
C ASP A 34 -4.47 37.60 -20.89
N ASP A 35 -5.51 36.76 -20.80
CA ASP A 35 -6.89 37.28 -20.68
C ASP A 35 -7.61 37.16 -19.32
N GLU A 36 -7.17 36.37 -18.32
CA GLU A 36 -7.92 36.31 -17.02
C GLU A 36 -7.13 36.15 -15.70
N LYS A 37 -5.78 36.10 -15.68
CA LYS A 37 -5.00 36.06 -14.42
C LYS A 37 -3.72 36.89 -14.47
N ASP A 38 -3.41 37.56 -13.35
CA ASP A 38 -2.16 38.29 -13.13
C ASP A 38 -0.97 37.28 -13.18
N SER A 39 -0.18 37.30 -14.26
CA SER A 39 0.92 36.34 -14.55
C SER A 39 2.18 36.54 -13.69
N THR A 40 2.08 37.35 -12.64
CA THR A 40 3.20 37.76 -11.80
C THR A 40 3.46 36.73 -10.69
N VAL A 41 4.72 36.26 -10.57
CA VAL A 41 5.13 35.24 -9.59
C VAL A 41 6.40 35.64 -8.84
N ILE A 42 6.62 35.02 -7.67
CA ILE A 42 7.85 35.17 -6.89
C ILE A 42 8.68 33.91 -7.03
N ILE A 43 9.94 34.05 -7.44
CA ILE A 43 10.88 32.93 -7.51
C ILE A 43 11.94 33.09 -6.43
N LYS A 44 12.00 32.11 -5.54
CA LYS A 44 13.02 32.01 -4.51
C LYS A 44 14.07 31.00 -4.94
N MET A 45 15.30 31.45 -5.17
CA MET A 45 16.43 30.60 -5.58
C MET A 45 17.38 30.34 -4.40
N PHE A 46 17.79 29.09 -4.24
CA PHE A 46 18.70 28.65 -3.18
C PHE A 46 20.13 28.59 -3.73
N ASN A 47 20.87 29.69 -3.52
CA ASN A 47 22.17 29.92 -4.16
C ASN A 47 23.33 29.29 -3.37
N LYS A 48 23.44 27.95 -3.41
CA LYS A 48 24.67 27.18 -3.13
C LYS A 48 24.40 25.66 -3.24
N PRO A 49 24.71 25.01 -4.38
CA PRO A 49 25.01 23.59 -4.37
C PRO A 49 26.48 23.45 -3.94
N GLY A 50 26.72 23.24 -2.65
CA GLY A 50 28.07 23.09 -2.10
C GLY A 50 28.27 21.71 -1.48
N ILE A 51 28.99 20.84 -2.21
CA ILE A 51 29.58 19.55 -1.80
C ILE A 51 28.56 18.41 -1.62
N GLY A 52 28.38 17.59 -2.65
CA GLY A 52 27.57 16.36 -2.59
C GLY A 52 27.08 15.90 -3.97
N ASP A 53 26.40 14.75 -4.00
CA ASP A 53 25.69 14.23 -5.17
C ASP A 53 24.48 15.12 -5.49
N GLU A 54 24.50 15.77 -6.66
CA GLU A 54 23.43 16.67 -7.12
C GLU A 54 22.08 15.94 -7.25
N ASP A 55 22.08 14.64 -7.57
CA ASP A 55 20.86 13.84 -7.68
C ASP A 55 20.24 13.56 -6.31
N LEU A 56 21.07 13.26 -5.30
CA LEU A 56 20.60 13.10 -3.92
C LEU A 56 20.02 14.40 -3.38
N GLN A 57 20.69 15.54 -3.62
CA GLN A 57 20.21 16.85 -3.20
C GLN A 57 18.88 17.21 -3.88
N ARG A 58 18.74 16.89 -5.17
CA ARG A 58 17.50 17.07 -5.93
C ARG A 58 16.37 16.17 -5.41
N GLN A 59 16.66 14.92 -5.07
CA GLN A 59 15.68 14.00 -4.48
C GLN A 59 15.21 14.47 -3.11
N VAL A 60 16.13 14.90 -2.24
CA VAL A 60 15.79 15.40 -0.91
C VAL A 60 15.00 16.71 -1.00
N PHE A 61 15.42 17.64 -1.87
CA PHE A 61 14.68 18.88 -2.14
C PHE A 61 13.26 18.60 -2.64
N ASN A 62 13.13 17.71 -3.62
CA ASN A 62 11.82 17.34 -4.16
C ASN A 62 10.97 16.63 -3.10
N ARG A 63 11.53 15.75 -2.28
CA ARG A 63 10.76 15.09 -1.22
C ARG A 63 10.23 16.11 -0.20
N GLU A 64 11.08 17.03 0.25
CA GLU A 64 10.70 18.02 1.26
C GLU A 64 9.70 19.04 0.70
N VAL A 65 9.90 19.56 -0.52
CA VAL A 65 8.98 20.52 -1.15
C VAL A 65 7.66 19.87 -1.58
N GLU A 66 7.61 18.57 -1.87
CA GLU A 66 6.36 17.90 -2.31
C GLU A 66 5.29 17.92 -1.20
N SER A 67 5.73 17.84 0.06
CA SER A 67 4.83 17.97 1.21
C SER A 67 4.28 19.40 1.37
N LEU A 68 5.01 20.41 0.88
CA LEU A 68 4.67 21.83 0.98
C LEU A 68 3.80 22.29 -0.21
N ASP A 69 4.01 21.71 -1.39
CA ASP A 69 3.30 22.01 -2.65
C ASP A 69 1.81 21.64 -2.59
N LYS A 70 1.45 20.65 -1.77
CA LYS A 70 0.05 20.19 -1.56
C LYS A 70 -0.74 21.07 -0.59
N LEU A 71 -0.15 22.16 -0.08
CA LEU A 71 -0.79 23.05 0.87
C LEU A 71 -1.66 24.08 0.14
N ASN A 72 -2.93 24.15 0.53
CA ASN A 72 -3.89 25.10 0.01
C ASN A 72 -4.73 25.66 1.16
N HIS A 73 -4.42 26.90 1.54
CA HIS A 73 -5.15 27.62 2.58
C HIS A 73 -5.11 29.13 2.32
N LYS A 74 -6.21 29.83 2.59
CA LYS A 74 -6.33 31.29 2.33
C LYS A 74 -5.22 32.11 3.02
N ASN A 75 -4.75 31.69 4.19
CA ASN A 75 -3.73 32.39 4.99
C ASN A 75 -2.30 31.83 4.86
N VAL A 76 -2.04 30.95 3.90
CA VAL A 76 -0.70 30.39 3.65
C VAL A 76 -0.35 30.65 2.18
N VAL A 77 0.90 31.05 1.91
CA VAL A 77 1.34 31.29 0.53
C VAL A 77 1.34 29.99 -0.27
N LYS A 78 0.81 30.05 -1.48
CA LYS A 78 0.77 28.91 -2.38
C LYS A 78 2.11 28.74 -3.11
N ILE A 79 2.61 27.50 -3.10
CA ILE A 79 3.67 27.06 -4.01
C ILE A 79 3.01 26.70 -5.34
N LEU A 80 3.52 27.26 -6.43
CA LEU A 80 2.96 27.10 -7.78
C LEU A 80 3.78 26.11 -8.60
N ASP A 81 5.10 26.14 -8.42
CA ASP A 81 6.05 25.31 -9.17
C ASP A 81 7.38 25.22 -8.41
N ARG A 82 8.25 24.31 -8.83
CA ARG A 82 9.57 24.09 -8.27
C ARG A 82 10.49 23.46 -9.31
N GLY A 83 11.77 23.69 -9.18
CA GLY A 83 12.71 23.06 -10.09
C GLY A 83 14.16 23.31 -9.74
N TYR A 84 14.99 23.00 -10.72
CA TYR A 84 16.41 23.30 -10.73
C TYR A 84 16.71 23.97 -12.05
N ASP A 85 17.34 25.15 -11.98
CA ASP A 85 17.81 25.87 -13.15
C ASP A 85 19.29 25.55 -13.38
N SER A 86 19.61 25.00 -14.56
CA SER A 86 20.96 24.60 -14.93
C SER A 86 21.88 25.79 -15.24
N GLY A 87 21.33 26.91 -15.70
CA GLY A 87 22.07 28.14 -16.00
C GLY A 87 22.50 28.90 -14.74
N PHE A 88 21.60 28.98 -13.76
CA PHE A 88 21.85 29.57 -12.44
C PHE A 88 22.47 28.59 -11.44
N LYS A 89 22.49 27.28 -11.77
CA LYS A 89 22.91 26.19 -10.88
C LYS A 89 22.27 26.29 -9.51
N ALA A 90 20.96 26.49 -9.48
CA ALA A 90 20.22 26.74 -8.25
C ALA A 90 18.87 26.04 -8.27
N PHE A 91 18.49 25.48 -7.12
CA PHE A 91 17.12 25.05 -6.87
C PHE A 91 16.24 26.28 -6.72
N PHE A 92 15.01 26.23 -7.25
CA PHE A 92 14.05 27.30 -7.10
C PHE A 92 12.66 26.79 -6.71
N ILE A 93 11.92 27.64 -6.01
CA ILE A 93 10.50 27.48 -5.72
C ILE A 93 9.79 28.70 -6.27
N VAL A 94 8.69 28.48 -6.97
CA VAL A 94 7.79 29.50 -7.49
C VAL A 94 6.62 29.64 -6.53
N LEU A 95 6.38 30.85 -6.06
CA LEU A 95 5.34 31.22 -5.12
C LEU A 95 4.38 32.18 -5.79
N GLU A 96 3.12 32.16 -5.34
CA GLU A 96 2.16 33.21 -5.71
C GLU A 96 2.71 34.59 -5.31
N TYR A 97 2.51 35.58 -6.17
CA TYR A 97 2.83 36.96 -5.83
C TYR A 97 1.72 37.56 -4.97
N ILE A 98 2.07 38.01 -3.77
CA ILE A 98 1.12 38.67 -2.86
C ILE A 98 1.38 40.17 -2.93
N LYS A 99 0.37 40.91 -3.40
CA LYS A 99 0.40 42.38 -3.46
C LYS A 99 0.06 42.95 -2.09
N GLY A 100 1.09 43.16 -1.25
CA GLY A 100 0.92 43.60 0.13
C GLY A 100 2.20 44.14 0.75
N LYS A 101 2.13 44.44 2.05
CA LYS A 101 3.28 44.79 2.89
C LYS A 101 3.49 43.72 3.94
N THR A 102 4.74 43.45 4.32
CA THR A 102 5.01 42.58 5.47
C THR A 102 4.52 43.24 6.76
N PHE A 103 4.23 42.47 7.82
CA PHE A 103 3.84 43.04 9.13
C PHE A 103 4.92 43.98 9.68
N LYS A 104 6.19 43.74 9.34
CA LYS A 104 7.30 44.64 9.67
C LYS A 104 7.17 46.01 8.98
N GLU A 105 6.78 46.03 7.71
CA GLU A 105 6.61 47.27 6.92
C GLU A 105 5.27 47.96 7.20
N ALA A 106 4.25 47.17 7.51
CA ALA A 106 2.91 47.64 7.86
C ALA A 106 2.76 47.94 9.36
N PHE A 107 3.83 47.90 10.16
CA PHE A 107 3.73 48.00 11.62
C PHE A 107 2.96 49.26 12.06
N ASP A 108 3.32 50.44 11.52
CA ASP A 108 2.63 51.69 11.82
C ASP A 108 1.16 51.71 11.36
N ASP A 109 0.85 51.04 10.24
CA ASP A 109 -0.50 50.91 9.69
C ASP A 109 -1.35 49.99 10.59
N ILE A 110 -0.79 48.85 11.02
CA ILE A 110 -1.39 47.89 11.95
C ILE A 110 -1.57 48.52 13.35
N CYS A 111 -0.66 49.39 13.79
CA CYS A 111 -0.79 50.10 15.06
C CYS A 111 -2.03 51.01 15.10
N ARG A 112 -2.50 51.49 13.94
CA ARG A 112 -3.73 52.29 13.81
C ARG A 112 -5.01 51.45 13.82
N PHE A 113 -4.91 50.13 13.74
CA PHE A 113 -6.08 49.26 13.78
C PHE A 113 -6.71 49.30 15.17
N ASN A 114 -8.04 49.25 15.21
CA ASN A 114 -8.74 49.10 16.48
C ASN A 114 -8.55 47.68 17.04
N TYR A 115 -8.93 47.48 18.31
CA TYR A 115 -8.74 46.22 19.01
C TYR A 115 -9.35 45.01 18.27
N ALA A 116 -10.57 45.16 17.73
CA ALA A 116 -11.24 44.09 16.97
C ALA A 116 -10.49 43.74 15.67
N GLN A 117 -9.99 44.73 14.94
CA GLN A 117 -9.20 44.52 13.73
C GLN A 117 -7.89 43.80 14.05
N LYS A 118 -7.22 44.13 15.16
CA LYS A 118 -6.01 43.43 15.61
C LYS A 118 -6.29 41.96 15.98
N LEU A 119 -7.44 41.68 16.62
CA LEU A 119 -7.86 40.31 16.92
C LEU A 119 -8.20 39.51 15.66
N GLU A 120 -8.81 40.12 14.65
CA GLU A 120 -9.08 39.44 13.37
C GLU A 120 -7.77 39.11 12.62
N LEU A 121 -6.78 40.02 12.63
CA LEU A 121 -5.44 39.71 12.11
C LEU A 121 -4.80 38.54 12.86
N MET A 122 -4.89 38.53 14.19
CA MET A 122 -4.40 37.45 15.02
C MET A 122 -5.07 36.12 14.68
N LYS A 123 -6.38 36.13 14.45
CA LYS A 123 -7.17 34.95 14.07
C LYS A 123 -6.71 34.38 12.73
N GLN A 124 -6.54 35.22 11.72
CA GLN A 124 -6.08 34.78 10.40
C GLN A 124 -4.70 34.09 10.44
N VAL A 125 -3.77 34.62 11.23
CA VAL A 125 -2.44 33.99 11.44
C VAL A 125 -2.57 32.67 12.19
N VAL A 126 -3.39 32.63 13.24
CA VAL A 126 -3.64 31.41 14.03
C VAL A 126 -4.29 30.31 13.17
N GLU A 127 -5.25 30.64 12.31
CA GLU A 127 -5.89 29.71 11.36
C GLU A 127 -4.85 29.12 10.38
N GLY A 128 -3.98 29.96 9.82
CA GLY A 128 -2.93 29.50 8.91
C GLY A 128 -1.90 28.57 9.59
N ILE A 129 -1.51 28.86 10.83
CA ILE A 129 -0.58 28.02 11.59
C ILE A 129 -1.24 26.72 12.07
N GLU A 130 -2.52 26.76 12.47
CA GLU A 130 -3.28 25.55 12.78
C GLU A 130 -3.37 24.61 11.59
N TYR A 131 -3.58 25.15 10.39
CA TYR A 131 -3.57 24.36 9.16
C TYR A 131 -2.22 23.67 8.93
N LEU A 132 -1.11 24.40 9.09
CA LEU A 132 0.24 23.82 8.96
C LEU A 132 0.51 22.73 10.01
N HIS A 133 0.17 22.98 11.28
CA HIS A 133 0.38 22.03 12.38
C HIS A 133 -0.43 20.73 12.20
N LYS A 134 -1.68 20.82 11.70
CA LYS A 134 -2.51 19.63 11.37
C LYS A 134 -1.90 18.76 10.27
N LYS A 135 -1.07 19.33 9.40
CA LYS A 135 -0.31 18.63 8.36
C LYS A 135 1.09 18.22 8.83
N ASN A 136 1.35 18.26 10.15
CA ASN A 136 2.65 18.00 10.78
C ASN A 136 3.79 18.92 10.31
N ILE A 137 3.47 20.12 9.86
CA ILE A 137 4.45 21.13 9.42
C ILE A 137 4.58 22.19 10.50
N VAL A 138 5.78 22.34 11.07
CA VAL A 138 6.14 23.42 12.01
C VAL A 138 6.87 24.52 11.22
N HIS A 139 6.51 25.78 11.42
CA HIS A 139 7.07 26.91 10.65
C HIS A 139 8.54 27.20 11.01
N ARG A 140 8.86 27.21 12.32
CA ARG A 140 10.21 27.38 12.91
C ARG A 140 10.87 28.75 12.76
N ASP A 141 10.49 29.57 11.79
CA ASP A 141 11.03 30.94 11.63
C ASP A 141 9.92 32.01 11.58
N LEU A 142 9.01 32.03 12.56
CA LEU A 142 7.98 33.06 12.61
C LEU A 142 8.55 34.39 13.10
N LYS A 143 8.34 35.43 12.29
CA LYS A 143 8.76 36.83 12.53
C LYS A 143 7.90 37.79 11.70
N PRO A 144 7.84 39.09 12.03
CA PRO A 144 6.99 40.04 11.29
C PRO A 144 7.32 40.21 9.79
N SER A 145 8.50 39.78 9.33
CA SER A 145 8.83 39.77 7.89
C SER A 145 8.23 38.59 7.12
N ASN A 146 7.77 37.54 7.82
CA ASN A 146 7.22 36.32 7.24
C ASN A 146 5.67 36.29 7.26
N LEU A 147 5.05 37.42 7.59
CA LEU A 147 3.60 37.63 7.54
C LEU A 147 3.32 38.81 6.60
N ILE A 148 2.58 38.59 5.52
CA ILE A 148 2.20 39.64 4.57
C ILE A 148 0.73 39.99 4.77
N LEU A 149 0.44 41.29 4.87
CA LEU A 149 -0.91 41.84 4.80
C LEU A 149 -1.15 42.36 3.38
N ASP A 150 -2.10 41.75 2.68
CA ASP A 150 -2.47 42.17 1.32
C ASP A 150 -3.43 43.38 1.31
N SER A 151 -3.80 43.84 0.12
CA SER A 151 -4.69 44.98 -0.06
C SER A 151 -6.11 44.78 0.50
N ASP A 152 -6.55 43.54 0.68
CA ASP A 152 -7.89 43.18 1.17
C ASP A 152 -7.89 42.88 2.68
N ASN A 153 -6.79 43.18 3.38
CA ASN A 153 -6.54 42.85 4.78
C ASN A 153 -6.53 41.34 5.09
N ILE A 154 -6.19 40.52 4.10
CA ILE A 154 -5.95 39.10 4.31
C ILE A 154 -4.47 38.89 4.65
N VAL A 155 -4.22 38.10 5.70
CA VAL A 155 -2.86 37.77 6.13
C VAL A 155 -2.40 36.49 5.47
N LYS A 156 -1.24 36.53 4.83
CA LYS A 156 -0.57 35.38 4.21
C LYS A 156 0.74 35.07 4.93
N ILE A 157 0.88 33.83 5.38
CA ILE A 157 2.11 33.31 5.99
C ILE A 157 3.05 32.84 4.87
N ILE A 158 4.28 33.33 4.88
CA ILE A 158 5.33 32.98 3.91
C ILE A 158 6.49 32.26 4.60
N ASP A 159 7.36 31.61 3.82
CA ASP A 159 8.59 30.96 4.31
C ASP A 159 8.39 29.80 5.31
N PHE A 160 7.22 29.15 5.31
CA PHE A 160 6.92 27.99 6.14
C PHE A 160 7.71 26.75 5.71
N GLY A 161 8.29 25.99 6.66
CA GLY A 161 9.03 24.75 6.35
C GLY A 161 10.33 24.94 5.55
N ILE A 162 10.59 26.14 5.00
CA ILE A 162 11.77 26.45 4.20
C ILE A 162 13.05 26.48 5.05
N SER A 163 12.93 26.73 6.36
CA SER A 163 14.04 26.60 7.32
C SER A 163 14.60 25.16 7.38
N LYS A 164 13.73 24.14 7.29
CA LYS A 164 14.13 22.72 7.25
C LYS A 164 14.90 22.38 5.96
N LEU A 165 14.52 23.01 4.83
CA LEU A 165 15.28 22.92 3.58
C LEU A 165 16.68 23.55 3.75
N GLN A 166 16.79 24.70 4.41
CA GLN A 166 18.09 25.33 4.68
C GLN A 166 18.98 24.47 5.58
N ASP A 167 18.44 23.85 6.63
CA ASP A 167 19.19 22.91 7.49
C ASP A 167 19.76 21.72 6.68
N THR A 168 19.04 21.30 5.65
CA THR A 168 19.41 20.19 4.75
C THR A 168 20.57 20.55 3.82
N PHE A 169 20.66 21.81 3.36
CA PHE A 169 21.70 22.26 2.42
C PHE A 169 22.95 22.84 3.09
N TYR A 170 22.87 23.25 4.36
CA TYR A 170 23.90 24.09 4.99
C TYR A 170 24.42 23.55 6.33
N SER A 171 24.41 22.22 6.53
CA SER A 171 24.77 21.53 7.78
C SER A 171 26.12 21.93 8.41
N ASP A 172 27.08 22.41 7.61
CA ASP A 172 28.44 22.75 8.06
C ASP A 172 28.63 24.22 8.51
N TYR A 173 27.65 25.09 8.27
CA TYR A 173 27.71 26.45 8.81
C TYR A 173 27.18 26.44 10.24
N THR A 174 28.03 26.84 11.18
CA THR A 174 27.61 27.13 12.55
C THR A 174 26.52 28.20 12.53
N LEU A 175 25.26 27.76 12.54
CA LEU A 175 24.01 28.54 12.62
C LEU A 175 23.94 29.47 13.85
N ALA A 176 24.99 29.53 14.67
CA ALA A 176 25.15 30.45 15.79
C ALA A 176 25.24 31.93 15.37
N GLY A 177 25.51 32.23 14.09
CA GLY A 177 25.66 33.60 13.60
C GLY A 177 24.39 34.27 13.04
N PHE A 178 23.31 33.55 12.74
CA PHE A 178 22.28 34.07 11.82
C PHE A 178 20.81 33.81 12.19
N ALA A 179 20.50 33.18 13.32
CA ALA A 179 19.13 33.24 13.86
C ALA A 179 18.81 34.69 14.23
N THR A 180 17.69 35.24 13.75
CA THR A 180 17.23 36.56 14.19
C THR A 180 16.77 36.41 15.64
N LYS A 181 17.69 36.62 16.60
CA LYS A 181 17.55 36.25 18.04
C LYS A 181 16.29 36.79 18.74
N ASN A 182 15.54 37.71 18.13
CA ASN A 182 14.47 38.44 18.79
C ASN A 182 13.17 37.60 18.95
N TYR A 183 12.84 36.69 18.02
CA TYR A 183 11.55 35.95 18.05
C TYR A 183 11.68 34.45 18.35
N SER A 184 12.89 33.88 18.37
CA SER A 184 13.09 32.43 18.59
C SER A 184 12.67 31.95 19.98
N SER A 185 12.02 30.79 20.10
CA SER A 185 11.64 30.24 21.39
C SER A 185 12.84 29.81 22.26
N PRO A 186 12.66 29.64 23.60
CA PRO A 186 13.74 29.21 24.50
C PRO A 186 14.36 27.87 24.07
N GLU A 187 13.54 26.91 23.64
CA GLU A 187 14.01 25.61 23.16
C GLU A 187 14.80 25.70 21.84
N GLN A 188 14.46 26.65 20.95
CA GLN A 188 15.25 26.92 19.74
C GLN A 188 16.64 27.49 20.08
N LEU A 189 16.73 28.39 21.05
CA LEU A 189 18.02 28.93 21.51
C LEU A 189 18.89 27.87 22.21
N GLN A 190 18.24 26.94 22.92
CA GLN A 190 18.91 25.84 23.63
C GLN A 190 19.21 24.62 22.73
N ARG A 191 18.89 24.69 21.42
CA ARG A 191 19.04 23.58 20.46
C ARG A 191 18.32 22.29 20.87
N LYS A 192 17.19 22.43 21.55
CA LYS A 192 16.29 21.31 21.88
C LYS A 192 15.33 21.05 20.71
N MET A 193 14.58 19.95 20.77
CA MET A 193 13.61 19.59 19.75
C MET A 193 12.58 20.71 19.54
N ILE A 194 12.46 21.20 18.31
CA ILE A 194 11.50 22.24 17.92
C ILE A 194 10.14 21.59 17.68
N THR A 195 9.09 22.11 18.30
CA THR A 195 7.73 21.57 18.19
C THR A 195 6.74 22.68 17.79
N ALA A 196 5.47 22.32 17.61
CA ALA A 196 4.39 23.29 17.41
C ALA A 196 4.36 24.40 18.47
N GLN A 197 4.78 24.11 19.71
CA GLN A 197 4.84 25.08 20.80
C GLN A 197 5.89 26.18 20.60
N SER A 198 6.90 25.94 19.76
CA SER A 198 7.91 26.93 19.40
C SER A 198 7.35 28.04 18.50
N ASP A 199 6.45 27.66 17.58
CA ASP A 199 5.71 28.63 16.75
C ASP A 199 4.77 29.47 17.62
N ILE A 200 4.08 28.85 18.59
CA ILE A 200 3.17 29.55 19.53
C ILE A 200 3.91 30.64 20.31
N TYR A 201 5.13 30.35 20.79
CA TYR A 201 5.94 31.34 21.50
C TYR A 201 6.34 32.51 20.60
N SER A 202 6.80 32.20 19.39
CA SER A 202 7.21 33.20 18.40
C SER A 202 6.05 34.13 18.03
N LEU A 203 4.86 33.57 17.82
CA LEU A 203 3.63 34.34 17.59
C LEU A 203 3.23 35.20 18.80
N GLY A 204 3.42 34.70 20.03
CA GLY A 204 3.12 35.46 21.24
C GLY A 204 3.92 36.77 21.31
N LEU A 205 5.18 36.74 20.88
CA LEU A 205 6.02 37.95 20.79
C LEU A 205 5.55 38.89 19.67
N ILE A 206 5.21 38.35 18.50
CA ILE A 206 4.71 39.16 17.37
C ILE A 206 3.40 39.87 17.74
N PHE A 207 2.45 39.15 18.34
CA PHE A 207 1.17 39.73 18.74
C PHE A 207 1.34 40.73 19.88
N TYR A 208 2.26 40.48 20.83
CA TYR A 208 2.59 41.48 21.84
C TYR A 208 2.97 42.83 21.21
N GLU A 209 3.90 42.84 20.26
CA GLU A 209 4.32 44.09 19.56
C GLU A 209 3.16 44.78 18.84
N ILE A 210 2.24 44.00 18.25
CA ILE A 210 1.04 44.53 17.55
C ILE A 210 0.06 45.18 18.54
N PHE A 211 -0.18 44.56 19.68
CA PHE A 211 -1.14 45.06 20.67
C PHE A 211 -0.58 46.22 21.50
N THR A 212 0.72 46.22 21.82
CA THR A 212 1.36 47.32 22.56
C THR A 212 1.86 48.45 21.66
N CYS A 213 1.94 48.23 20.34
CA CYS A 213 2.53 49.16 19.39
C CYS A 213 4.00 49.52 19.74
N SER A 214 4.72 48.58 20.36
CA SER A 214 6.12 48.75 20.77
C SER A 214 6.98 47.59 20.27
N THR A 215 8.13 47.90 19.68
CA THR A 215 9.10 46.90 19.23
C THR A 215 9.97 46.40 20.38
N LEU A 216 10.10 45.09 20.52
CA LEU A 216 10.89 44.46 21.59
C LEU A 216 12.39 44.56 21.31
N SER A 217 13.13 45.17 22.24
CA SER A 217 14.60 45.24 22.22
C SER A 217 15.27 44.19 23.12
N ASN A 218 14.58 43.65 24.13
CA ASN A 218 15.04 42.52 24.96
C ASN A 218 13.85 41.73 25.56
N ARG A 219 14.03 40.42 25.79
CA ARG A 219 12.96 39.48 26.23
C ARG A 219 12.49 39.70 27.68
N ALA A 220 13.32 40.33 28.50
CA ALA A 220 13.07 40.52 29.93
C ALA A 220 12.07 41.65 30.28
N THR A 221 11.49 42.32 29.27
CA THR A 221 10.70 43.55 29.44
C THR A 221 9.36 43.52 28.69
N MET A 222 8.63 42.40 28.71
CA MET A 222 7.22 42.41 28.31
C MET A 222 6.39 43.09 29.42
N ASP A 223 6.14 44.40 29.28
CA ASP A 223 5.14 45.09 30.08
C ASP A 223 3.75 44.77 29.52
N VAL A 224 3.02 43.91 30.23
CA VAL A 224 1.67 43.44 29.87
C VAL A 224 0.58 44.13 30.68
N ASP A 225 0.92 45.13 31.51
CA ASP A 225 -0.04 45.74 32.43
C ASP A 225 -1.03 46.68 31.75
N ASN A 226 -0.66 47.22 30.59
CA ASN A 226 -1.50 48.11 29.78
C ASN A 226 -2.36 47.38 28.72
N LEU A 227 -2.36 46.04 28.71
CA LEU A 227 -3.16 45.24 27.76
C LEU A 227 -4.54 44.90 28.34
N GLU A 228 -5.55 44.76 27.48
CA GLU A 228 -6.87 44.29 27.90
C GLU A 228 -6.79 42.89 28.54
N PRO A 229 -7.61 42.59 29.58
CA PRO A 229 -7.48 41.35 30.35
C PRO A 229 -7.56 40.07 29.50
N GLY A 230 -8.38 40.06 28.44
CA GLY A 230 -8.54 38.92 27.55
C GLY A 230 -7.26 38.61 26.78
N ILE A 231 -6.76 39.58 26.00
CA ILE A 231 -5.52 39.41 25.23
C ILE A 231 -4.29 39.24 26.14
N LYS A 232 -4.26 39.90 27.30
CA LYS A 232 -3.20 39.78 28.32
C LYS A 232 -3.00 38.32 28.71
N ASN A 233 -4.09 37.61 29.03
CA ASN A 233 -4.02 36.21 29.46
C ASN A 233 -3.52 35.29 28.34
N ILE A 234 -3.99 35.51 27.10
CA ILE A 234 -3.58 34.73 25.93
C ILE A 234 -2.08 34.91 25.68
N LEU A 235 -1.60 36.16 25.62
CA LEU A 235 -0.19 36.45 25.34
C LEU A 235 0.76 35.92 26.43
N ILE A 236 0.41 36.08 27.71
CA ILE A 236 1.20 35.54 28.83
C ILE A 236 1.34 34.02 28.70
N LYS A 237 0.27 33.31 28.35
CA LYS A 237 0.30 31.85 28.22
C LYS A 237 1.03 31.40 26.95
N MET A 238 0.97 32.18 25.86
CA MET A 238 1.75 31.91 24.64
C MET A 238 3.27 32.06 24.86
N THR A 239 3.70 33.02 25.68
CA THR A 239 5.12 33.35 25.89
C THR A 239 5.75 32.72 27.15
N ARG A 240 5.14 31.68 27.74
CA ARG A 240 5.74 30.93 28.86
C ARG A 240 7.02 30.20 28.42
N GLU A 241 8.08 30.29 29.23
CA GLU A 241 9.34 29.58 28.94
C GLU A 241 9.20 28.06 29.11
N GLU A 242 8.50 27.61 30.16
CA GLU A 242 8.21 26.18 30.40
C GLU A 242 7.11 25.67 29.46
N LEU A 243 7.40 24.58 28.74
CA LEU A 243 6.47 23.95 27.78
C LEU A 243 5.17 23.46 28.43
N THR A 244 5.22 23.00 29.69
CA THR A 244 4.05 22.53 30.45
C THR A 244 3.07 23.64 30.81
N LEU A 245 3.56 24.89 30.88
CA LEU A 245 2.76 26.08 31.20
C LEU A 245 2.33 26.85 29.94
N ARG A 246 2.90 26.52 28.78
CA ARG A 246 2.54 27.07 27.47
C ARG A 246 1.33 26.31 26.90
N TYR A 247 0.60 26.94 25.97
CA TYR A 247 -0.43 26.23 25.21
C TYR A 247 0.16 24.98 24.54
N SER A 248 -0.53 23.84 24.69
CA SER A 248 -0.06 22.57 24.13
C SER A 248 -0.20 22.52 22.62
N SER A 249 -1.20 23.23 22.06
CA SER A 249 -1.52 23.33 20.65
C SER A 249 -2.05 24.71 20.28
N ILE A 250 -1.88 25.09 19.01
CA ILE A 250 -2.41 26.36 18.47
C ILE A 250 -3.96 26.39 18.44
N SER A 251 -4.61 25.22 18.40
CA SER A 251 -6.07 25.11 18.49
C SER A 251 -6.63 25.60 19.82
N GLU A 252 -5.88 25.47 20.93
CA GLU A 252 -6.26 26.06 22.21
C GLU A 252 -6.19 27.60 22.18
N VAL A 253 -5.16 28.16 21.52
CA VAL A 253 -5.04 29.61 21.30
C VAL A 253 -6.22 30.10 20.48
N ARG A 254 -6.60 29.39 19.41
CA ARG A 254 -7.79 29.73 18.61
C ARG A 254 -9.06 29.76 19.46
N ARG A 255 -9.26 28.76 20.31
CA ARG A 255 -10.46 28.69 21.17
C ARG A 255 -10.55 29.87 22.15
N ASP A 256 -9.45 30.23 22.78
CA ASP A 256 -9.41 31.38 23.70
C ASP A 256 -9.56 32.71 22.94
N LEU A 257 -9.00 32.81 21.74
CA LEU A 257 -9.17 33.96 20.84
C LEU A 257 -10.61 34.10 20.33
N GLU A 258 -11.25 33.00 19.93
CA GLU A 258 -12.66 32.98 19.51
C GLU A 258 -13.58 33.38 20.65
N LYS A 259 -13.25 33.00 21.89
CA LYS A 259 -13.96 33.46 23.08
C LYS A 259 -13.84 34.97 23.23
N GLU A 260 -12.66 35.56 23.05
CA GLU A 260 -12.46 37.02 23.10
C GLU A 260 -13.19 37.75 21.95
N LEU A 261 -13.09 37.23 20.73
CA LEU A 261 -13.83 37.76 19.57
C LEU A 261 -15.34 37.66 19.77
N SER A 262 -15.84 36.59 20.40
CA SER A 262 -17.27 36.44 20.70
C SER A 262 -17.78 37.51 21.67
N ILE A 263 -16.92 37.98 22.60
CA ILE A 263 -17.24 39.09 23.52
C ILE A 263 -17.36 40.41 22.75
N LEU A 264 -16.54 40.63 21.72
CA LEU A 264 -16.61 41.81 20.84
C LEU A 264 -17.77 41.78 19.84
N ILE A 265 -18.10 40.61 19.26
CA ILE A 265 -19.22 40.47 18.33
C ILE A 265 -20.55 40.65 19.06
N GLN A 266 -20.63 40.35 20.36
CA GLN A 266 -21.78 40.69 21.21
C GLN A 266 -22.07 42.19 21.30
N GLU A 267 -21.15 43.10 20.89
CA GLU A 267 -21.46 44.53 20.73
C GLU A 267 -22.34 44.81 19.49
N LYS A 268 -22.28 43.95 18.46
CA LYS A 268 -23.15 43.99 17.27
C LYS A 268 -24.41 43.17 17.51
N TYR A 269 -25.55 43.68 17.06
CA TYR A 269 -26.84 43.06 17.37
C TYR A 269 -27.80 43.02 16.18
N ILE A 270 -28.69 42.02 16.21
CA ILE A 270 -29.87 41.93 15.36
C ILE A 270 -31.04 42.53 16.12
N SER A 271 -31.81 43.40 15.46
CA SER A 271 -33.04 43.94 16.02
C SER A 271 -34.23 43.04 15.72
N LEU A 272 -34.97 42.66 16.76
CA LEU A 272 -36.26 41.97 16.65
C LEU A 272 -37.40 42.87 17.09
N GLY A 273 -38.41 43.03 16.24
CA GLY A 273 -39.74 43.47 16.67
C GLY A 273 -40.57 42.28 17.13
N PHE A 274 -41.67 42.51 17.85
CA PHE A 274 -42.64 41.46 18.16
C PHE A 274 -44.08 41.97 18.01
N THR A 275 -44.99 41.05 17.74
CA THR A 275 -46.41 41.32 17.47
C THR A 275 -47.27 41.14 18.72
N LYS A 276 -48.47 41.75 18.73
CA LYS A 276 -49.43 41.57 19.86
C LYS A 276 -49.84 40.12 20.09
N SER A 277 -49.80 39.27 19.06
CA SER A 277 -50.05 37.82 19.18
C SER A 277 -49.03 37.14 20.09
N VAL A 278 -47.76 37.59 20.09
CA VAL A 278 -46.72 37.08 20.98
C VAL A 278 -47.01 37.47 22.43
N THR A 279 -47.36 38.74 22.69
CA THR A 279 -47.76 39.23 24.02
C THR A 279 -48.95 38.42 24.56
N LYS A 280 -49.98 38.24 23.74
CA LYS A 280 -51.16 37.45 24.10
C LYS A 280 -50.80 35.99 24.40
N ARG A 281 -49.93 35.39 23.57
CA ARG A 281 -49.49 33.99 23.74
C ARG A 281 -48.76 33.82 25.07
N LEU A 282 -47.76 34.66 25.36
CA LEU A 282 -47.02 34.67 26.62
C LEU A 282 -47.96 34.79 27.83
N TYR A 283 -48.97 35.66 27.75
CA TYR A 283 -49.99 35.82 28.79
C TYR A 283 -50.83 34.56 28.99
N THR A 284 -51.42 34.01 27.92
CA THR A 284 -52.21 32.78 28.01
C THR A 284 -51.42 31.56 28.49
N THR A 285 -50.10 31.54 28.27
CA THR A 285 -49.21 30.47 28.74
C THR A 285 -48.65 30.71 30.15
N GLY A 286 -49.03 31.83 30.81
CA GLY A 286 -48.63 32.14 32.18
C GLY A 286 -47.22 32.71 32.34
N TYR A 287 -46.53 33.08 31.25
CA TYR A 287 -45.18 33.65 31.31
C TYR A 287 -45.18 35.14 31.65
N ILE A 288 -46.31 35.83 31.48
CA ILE A 288 -46.52 37.20 31.94
C ILE A 288 -47.86 37.30 32.68
N VAL A 289 -47.92 38.14 33.71
CA VAL A 289 -49.07 38.24 34.63
C VAL A 289 -50.21 39.11 34.05
N LYS A 290 -49.91 39.96 33.07
CA LYS A 290 -50.85 40.83 32.35
C LYS A 290 -50.47 40.90 30.87
N GLU A 291 -51.44 41.13 29.98
CA GLU A 291 -51.22 41.30 28.54
C GLU A 291 -50.61 42.70 28.23
N GLU A 292 -49.39 42.92 28.71
CA GLU A 292 -48.63 44.16 28.56
C GLU A 292 -47.34 43.93 27.75
N ASN A 293 -47.08 44.77 26.76
CA ASN A 293 -45.90 44.64 25.90
C ASN A 293 -44.57 44.86 26.65
N SER A 294 -44.58 45.61 27.75
CA SER A 294 -43.42 45.79 28.64
C SER A 294 -43.00 44.46 29.27
N LEU A 295 -43.96 43.71 29.82
CA LEU A 295 -43.70 42.41 30.41
C LEU A 295 -43.26 41.38 29.37
N ALA A 296 -43.84 41.41 28.16
CA ALA A 296 -43.41 40.54 27.06
C ALA A 296 -41.98 40.85 26.58
N LEU A 297 -41.59 42.14 26.57
CA LEU A 297 -40.25 42.58 26.21
C LEU A 297 -39.19 42.02 27.16
N ASP A 298 -39.45 42.04 28.47
CA ASP A 298 -38.51 41.51 29.47
C ASP A 298 -38.31 40.00 29.32
N ILE A 299 -39.37 39.24 29.02
CA ILE A 299 -39.28 37.80 28.78
C ILE A 299 -38.46 37.51 27.52
N LEU A 300 -38.72 38.21 26.41
CA LEU A 300 -38.02 37.99 25.15
C LEU A 300 -36.54 38.40 25.22
N ASN A 301 -36.21 39.50 25.91
CA ASN A 301 -34.81 39.89 26.13
C ASN A 301 -34.04 38.85 26.95
N ASN A 302 -34.67 38.28 27.99
CA ASN A 302 -34.05 37.19 28.76
C ASN A 302 -33.92 35.90 27.94
N GLU A 303 -34.89 35.60 27.08
CA GLU A 303 -34.90 34.40 26.24
C GLU A 303 -33.75 34.38 25.22
N TYR A 304 -33.41 35.55 24.67
CA TYR A 304 -32.36 35.70 23.65
C TYR A 304 -31.04 36.25 24.17
N ALA A 305 -30.85 36.30 25.50
CA ALA A 305 -29.62 36.78 26.12
C ALA A 305 -28.42 35.82 25.92
N GLY A 306 -28.68 34.56 25.59
CA GLY A 306 -27.66 33.53 25.31
C GLY A 306 -27.52 33.21 23.81
N LYS A 307 -26.77 32.15 23.49
CA LYS A 307 -26.62 31.64 22.11
C LYS A 307 -27.98 31.28 21.52
N CYS A 308 -28.30 31.88 20.37
CA CYS A 308 -29.53 31.66 19.62
C CYS A 308 -29.20 30.99 18.29
N TYR A 309 -30.10 30.13 17.83
CA TYR A 309 -29.93 29.35 16.60
C TYR A 309 -31.10 29.59 15.68
N MET A 310 -30.89 29.61 14.37
CA MET A 310 -31.94 29.88 13.40
C MET A 310 -32.00 28.85 12.28
N LEU A 311 -33.22 28.49 11.91
CA LEU A 311 -33.53 27.55 10.84
C LEU A 311 -34.61 28.13 9.92
N THR A 312 -34.65 27.72 8.65
CA THR A 312 -35.75 28.06 7.75
C THR A 312 -36.95 27.14 8.00
N SER A 313 -38.17 27.64 7.78
CA SER A 313 -39.39 26.83 7.85
C SER A 313 -39.85 26.43 6.44
N LYS A 314 -40.12 25.13 6.22
CA LYS A 314 -40.62 24.59 4.95
C LYS A 314 -42.06 24.14 5.07
N ASP A 315 -42.80 24.26 3.97
CA ASP A 315 -44.14 23.71 3.83
C ASP A 315 -44.08 22.17 3.86
N ARG A 316 -44.85 21.54 4.74
CA ARG A 316 -44.83 20.07 4.94
C ARG A 316 -45.42 19.27 3.78
N GLU A 317 -46.26 19.88 2.95
CA GLU A 317 -46.90 19.22 1.80
C GLU A 317 -46.18 19.51 0.48
N THR A 318 -45.60 20.71 0.33
CA THR A 318 -44.99 21.14 -0.93
C THR A 318 -43.45 21.24 -0.91
N GLY A 319 -42.82 21.18 0.26
CA GLY A 319 -41.37 21.28 0.42
C GLY A 319 -40.76 22.64 0.05
N LYS A 320 -41.61 23.62 -0.33
CA LYS A 320 -41.18 24.97 -0.70
C LYS A 320 -40.87 25.81 0.52
N PHE A 321 -39.89 26.69 0.38
CA PHE A 321 -39.56 27.70 1.38
C PHE A 321 -40.78 28.57 1.67
N ILE A 322 -41.14 28.66 2.95
CA ILE A 322 -42.10 29.63 3.44
C ILE A 322 -41.24 30.78 3.99
N ASP A 323 -41.56 32.04 3.69
CA ASP A 323 -40.88 33.25 4.20
C ASP A 323 -41.04 33.42 5.74
N THR A 324 -40.67 32.39 6.50
CA THR A 324 -40.79 32.26 7.96
C THR A 324 -39.56 31.52 8.46
N PHE A 325 -38.91 32.06 9.49
CA PHE A 325 -37.73 31.50 10.10
C PHE A 325 -38.05 31.10 11.54
N GLU A 326 -37.37 30.07 12.04
CA GLU A 326 -37.51 29.57 13.40
C GLU A 326 -36.27 29.96 14.20
N LEU A 327 -36.46 30.79 15.22
CA LEU A 327 -35.42 31.22 16.16
C LEU A 327 -35.53 30.42 17.45
N TYR A 328 -34.51 29.60 17.71
CA TYR A 328 -34.40 28.74 18.87
C TYR A 328 -33.73 29.48 20.03
N GLY A 329 -34.55 29.92 20.99
CA GLY A 329 -34.11 30.55 22.24
C GLY A 329 -33.77 29.52 23.33
N SER A 330 -33.68 29.96 24.57
CA SER A 330 -33.35 29.11 25.72
C SER A 330 -34.44 28.09 26.09
N ARG A 331 -35.72 28.48 26.00
CA ARG A 331 -36.91 27.76 26.50
C ARG A 331 -37.97 27.50 25.42
N PHE A 332 -38.02 28.31 24.36
CA PHE A 332 -39.03 28.15 23.30
C PHE A 332 -38.51 28.56 21.91
N VAL A 333 -39.25 28.15 20.88
CA VAL A 333 -38.98 28.58 19.50
C VAL A 333 -39.85 29.78 19.14
N SER A 334 -39.29 30.69 18.38
CA SER A 334 -39.94 31.93 17.95
C SER A 334 -40.01 31.98 16.43
N TYR A 335 -41.19 32.24 15.87
CA TYR A 335 -41.38 32.34 14.43
C TYR A 335 -41.15 33.78 13.98
N LEU A 336 -40.14 33.97 13.13
CA LEU A 336 -39.72 35.25 12.58
C LEU A 336 -40.21 35.41 11.15
N LYS A 337 -40.58 36.64 10.79
CA LYS A 337 -40.75 37.08 9.40
C LYS A 337 -39.98 38.36 9.16
N VAL A 338 -39.51 38.55 7.93
CA VAL A 338 -38.92 39.83 7.51
C VAL A 338 -39.99 40.91 7.62
N ASN A 339 -39.64 42.05 8.22
CA ASN A 339 -40.59 43.13 8.42
C ASN A 339 -40.93 43.78 7.07
N GLN A 340 -42.21 43.76 6.69
CA GLN A 340 -42.68 44.32 5.40
C GLN A 340 -42.43 45.82 5.25
N ARG A 341 -42.24 46.56 6.36
CA ARG A 341 -41.96 48.01 6.35
C ARG A 341 -40.47 48.34 6.46
N ASP A 342 -39.64 47.37 6.84
CA ASP A 342 -38.18 47.53 7.00
C ASP A 342 -37.50 46.17 6.75
N SER A 343 -37.09 45.94 5.50
CA SER A 343 -36.52 44.66 5.06
C SER A 343 -35.20 44.30 5.75
N THR A 344 -34.62 45.20 6.54
CA THR A 344 -33.38 44.96 7.28
C THR A 344 -33.62 44.38 8.68
N ARG A 345 -34.87 44.06 9.06
CA ARG A 345 -35.23 43.60 10.42
C ARG A 345 -36.19 42.41 10.41
N PHE A 346 -36.09 41.58 11.44
CA PHE A 346 -37.06 40.51 11.70
C PHE A 346 -38.15 40.95 12.67
N THR A 347 -39.33 40.34 12.54
CA THR A 347 -40.45 40.48 13.48
C THR A 347 -40.89 39.11 13.96
N VAL A 348 -40.94 38.93 15.28
CA VAL A 348 -41.50 37.75 15.93
C VAL A 348 -43.03 37.78 15.77
N THR A 349 -43.55 36.86 14.97
CA THR A 349 -44.99 36.73 14.68
C THR A 349 -45.71 35.74 15.61
N GLY A 350 -44.97 34.82 16.21
CA GLY A 350 -45.50 33.83 17.14
C GLY A 350 -44.41 33.09 17.91
N ILE A 351 -44.80 32.32 18.92
CA ILE A 351 -43.91 31.48 19.73
C ILE A 351 -44.55 30.11 19.99
N ALA A 352 -43.73 29.06 20.10
CA ALA A 352 -44.16 27.72 20.46
C ALA A 352 -43.18 27.06 21.45
N PHE A 353 -43.76 26.34 22.42
CA PHE A 353 -43.01 25.60 23.44
C PHE A 353 -42.76 24.17 22.94
N ILE A 354 -41.49 23.78 22.88
CA ILE A 354 -41.03 22.48 22.40
C ILE A 354 -40.34 21.76 23.57
N ALA A 355 -40.45 20.42 23.63
CA ALA A 355 -39.73 19.62 24.63
C ALA A 355 -38.21 19.86 24.57
N PRO A 356 -37.49 19.91 25.71
CA PRO A 356 -36.05 20.21 25.77
C PRO A 356 -35.17 19.35 24.85
N ASP A 357 -35.44 18.05 24.77
CA ASP A 357 -34.66 17.12 23.96
C ASP A 357 -34.77 17.46 22.46
N ARG A 358 -35.97 17.79 22.01
CA ARG A 358 -36.23 18.20 20.63
C ARG A 358 -35.64 19.58 20.34
N LEU A 359 -35.59 20.46 21.33
CA LEU A 359 -34.93 21.77 21.20
C LEU A 359 -33.41 21.61 21.02
N MET A 360 -32.75 20.70 21.75
CA MET A 360 -31.32 20.42 21.60
C MET A 360 -31.00 19.86 20.20
N ILE A 361 -31.75 18.87 19.73
CA ILE A 361 -31.55 18.27 18.40
C ILE A 361 -31.68 19.31 17.29
N GLN A 362 -32.64 20.23 17.39
CA GLN A 362 -32.81 21.28 16.38
C GLN A 362 -31.69 22.31 16.43
N LYS A 363 -31.14 22.62 17.62
CA LYS A 363 -30.00 23.53 17.78
C LYS A 363 -28.70 22.97 17.20
N GLU A 364 -28.50 21.65 17.22
CA GLU A 364 -27.34 21.00 16.59
C GLU A 364 -27.32 21.16 15.06
N HIS A 365 -28.49 21.33 14.44
CA HIS A 365 -28.65 21.45 12.98
C HIS A 365 -28.90 22.88 12.50
N ALA A 366 -29.17 23.81 13.41
CA ALA A 366 -29.53 25.19 13.08
C ALA A 366 -28.31 26.10 13.09
N TYR A 367 -28.33 27.14 12.26
CA TYR A 367 -27.25 28.11 12.16
C TYR A 367 -27.12 28.89 13.47
N GLU A 368 -25.96 28.81 14.14
CA GLU A 368 -25.66 29.61 15.34
C GLU A 368 -25.50 31.09 14.94
N ILE A 369 -26.35 31.95 15.50
CA ILE A 369 -26.29 33.39 15.25
C ILE A 369 -25.09 33.96 16.01
N PRO A 370 -24.08 34.55 15.33
CA PRO A 370 -22.89 35.05 16.02
C PRO A 370 -23.10 36.42 16.69
N TYR A 371 -24.26 37.07 16.48
CA TYR A 371 -24.58 38.43 16.94
C TYR A 371 -25.52 38.44 18.15
N GLY A 372 -25.44 39.49 18.98
CA GLY A 372 -26.43 39.69 20.06
C GLY A 372 -27.84 39.95 19.52
N ILE A 373 -28.88 39.69 20.31
CA ILE A 373 -30.27 39.95 19.89
C ILE A 373 -30.88 41.00 20.81
N LYS A 374 -31.38 42.10 20.21
CA LYS A 374 -32.12 43.14 20.95
C LYS A 374 -33.57 43.18 20.49
N VAL A 375 -34.48 43.04 21.45
CA VAL A 375 -35.92 43.10 21.19
C VAL A 375 -36.43 44.52 21.45
N SER A 376 -37.34 45.02 20.62
CA SER A 376 -37.92 46.36 20.78
C SER A 376 -39.44 46.36 20.68
N SER A 377 -40.08 47.18 21.52
CA SER A 377 -41.53 47.42 21.52
C SER A 377 -41.81 48.78 20.88
N GLY A 378 -42.25 48.78 19.61
CA GLY A 378 -42.73 50.00 18.93
C GLY A 378 -41.76 50.67 17.93
N SER A 379 -42.33 51.52 17.07
CA SER A 379 -41.75 52.08 15.85
C SER A 379 -40.69 53.19 16.03
N VAL A 380 -39.95 53.20 17.15
CA VAL A 380 -38.96 54.26 17.43
C VAL A 380 -37.59 53.87 16.84
N ARG A 381 -37.11 54.72 15.94
CA ARG A 381 -35.92 54.55 15.11
C ARG A 381 -34.67 55.12 15.78
N ILE A 382 -33.70 54.27 16.07
CA ILE A 382 -32.28 54.64 16.04
C ILE A 382 -31.53 53.46 15.39
N LYS A 383 -31.18 53.58 14.10
CA LYS A 383 -30.18 52.68 13.49
C LYS A 383 -28.83 53.06 14.09
N THR A 384 -28.25 52.18 14.89
CA THR A 384 -26.87 52.34 15.35
C THR A 384 -25.94 51.68 14.34
N LYS A 385 -24.67 52.12 14.25
CA LYS A 385 -23.66 51.50 13.36
C LYS A 385 -23.41 50.02 13.67
N THR A 386 -23.89 49.49 14.79
CA THR A 386 -23.68 48.12 15.26
C THR A 386 -24.85 47.17 14.96
N GLU A 387 -25.92 47.66 14.32
CA GLU A 387 -27.07 46.83 13.90
C GLU A 387 -26.77 46.05 12.60
N ILE A 388 -27.01 44.73 12.60
CA ILE A 388 -26.81 43.85 11.43
C ILE A 388 -28.10 43.71 10.62
N ASP A 389 -27.97 43.75 9.28
CA ASP A 389 -29.07 43.55 8.34
C ASP A 389 -29.59 42.11 8.36
N ALA A 390 -30.90 41.95 8.50
CA ALA A 390 -31.56 40.65 8.46
C ALA A 390 -31.23 39.82 7.20
N ASN A 391 -31.01 40.47 6.04
CA ASN A 391 -30.73 39.76 4.78
C ASN A 391 -29.38 39.03 4.79
N ILE A 392 -28.38 39.57 5.47
CA ILE A 392 -27.07 38.92 5.66
C ILE A 392 -27.24 37.61 6.45
N ILE A 393 -28.11 37.64 7.46
CA ILE A 393 -28.38 36.44 8.26
C ILE A 393 -29.16 35.41 7.44
N ILE A 394 -30.12 35.85 6.62
CA ILE A 394 -30.89 34.96 5.74
C ILE A 394 -29.96 34.21 4.79
N GLU A 395 -29.04 34.91 4.13
CA GLU A 395 -28.07 34.30 3.21
C GLU A 395 -27.19 33.26 3.92
N ASN A 396 -26.67 33.60 5.11
CA ASN A 396 -25.84 32.67 5.88
C ASN A 396 -26.59 31.41 6.33
N VAL A 397 -27.86 31.56 6.74
CA VAL A 397 -28.71 30.42 7.14
C VAL A 397 -29.00 29.52 5.94
N LEU A 398 -29.29 30.10 4.76
CA LEU A 398 -29.57 29.34 3.54
C LEU A 398 -28.34 28.57 3.05
N ASN A 399 -27.16 29.21 3.03
CA ASN A 399 -25.90 28.56 2.64
C ASN A 399 -25.55 27.41 3.60
N HIS A 400 -25.67 27.65 4.91
CA HIS A 400 -25.44 26.62 5.92
C HIS A 400 -26.38 25.41 5.75
N GLU A 401 -27.65 25.65 5.42
CA GLU A 401 -28.61 24.57 5.19
C GLU A 401 -28.29 23.75 3.94
N VAL A 402 -27.83 24.38 2.85
CA VAL A 402 -27.40 23.68 1.63
C VAL A 402 -26.17 22.82 1.91
N ASP A 403 -25.16 23.39 2.56
CA ASP A 403 -23.91 22.68 2.90
C ASP A 403 -24.16 21.51 3.85
N TYR A 404 -24.97 21.71 4.90
CA TYR A 404 -25.34 20.67 5.85
C TYR A 404 -26.13 19.53 5.18
N ASN A 405 -27.08 19.85 4.31
CA ASN A 405 -27.85 18.82 3.59
C ASN A 405 -27.00 18.03 2.61
N ASN A 406 -26.07 18.68 1.91
CA ASN A 406 -25.13 17.99 1.01
C ASN A 406 -24.22 17.05 1.80
N GLN A 407 -23.57 17.54 2.86
CA GLN A 407 -22.72 16.72 3.74
C GLN A 407 -23.49 15.56 4.37
N ARG A 408 -24.72 15.79 4.83
CA ARG A 408 -25.57 14.75 5.41
C ARG A 408 -25.96 13.69 4.39
N ASN A 409 -26.30 14.09 3.17
CA ASN A 409 -26.64 13.15 2.10
C ASN A 409 -25.42 12.32 1.71
N ASP A 410 -24.25 12.95 1.59
CA ASP A 410 -22.98 12.27 1.31
C ASP A 410 -22.59 11.30 2.43
N ASP A 411 -22.71 11.71 3.70
CA ASP A 411 -22.44 10.87 4.87
C ASP A 411 -23.40 9.68 4.96
N MET A 412 -24.68 9.89 4.61
CA MET A 412 -25.69 8.85 4.62
C MET A 412 -25.46 7.85 3.48
N HIS A 413 -25.08 8.33 2.29
CA HIS A 413 -24.72 7.50 1.15
C HIS A 413 -23.45 6.68 1.42
N MET A 414 -22.40 7.30 1.97
CA MET A 414 -21.18 6.61 2.39
C MET A 414 -21.48 5.53 3.45
N LYS A 415 -22.31 5.84 4.46
CA LYS A 415 -22.72 4.87 5.48
C LYS A 415 -23.54 3.71 4.89
N ASP A 416 -24.39 3.95 3.90
CA ASP A 416 -25.16 2.89 3.23
C ASP A 416 -24.23 1.94 2.43
N ILE A 417 -23.35 2.49 1.58
CA ILE A 417 -22.42 1.68 0.77
C ILE A 417 -21.45 0.89 1.65
N THR A 418 -20.78 1.58 2.59
CA THR A 418 -19.82 0.91 3.49
C THR A 418 -20.50 -0.08 4.44
N GLY A 419 -21.74 0.21 4.85
CA GLY A 419 -22.58 -0.70 5.61
C GLY A 419 -22.85 -1.99 4.84
N LYS A 420 -23.35 -1.88 3.61
CA LYS A 420 -23.63 -3.04 2.74
C LYS A 420 -22.39 -3.90 2.51
N TRP A 421 -21.25 -3.31 2.11
CA TRP A 421 -20.02 -4.07 1.87
C TRP A 421 -19.49 -4.75 3.14
N ARG A 422 -19.61 -4.11 4.29
CA ARG A 422 -19.23 -4.70 5.58
C ARG A 422 -20.13 -5.88 5.93
N ASP A 423 -21.44 -5.72 5.76
CA ASP A 423 -22.43 -6.75 6.04
C ASP A 423 -22.21 -7.97 5.13
N ILE A 424 -21.89 -7.77 3.85
CA ILE A 424 -21.50 -8.85 2.92
C ILE A 424 -20.28 -9.62 3.44
N LEU A 425 -19.19 -8.91 3.81
CA LEU A 425 -17.99 -9.55 4.36
C LEU A 425 -18.28 -10.33 5.66
N ASP A 426 -19.18 -9.83 6.51
CA ASP A 426 -19.54 -10.50 7.75
C ASP A 426 -20.45 -11.72 7.51
N LEU A 427 -21.32 -11.69 6.49
CA LEU A 427 -22.06 -12.87 6.03
C LEU A 427 -21.12 -13.94 5.44
N GLU A 428 -20.11 -13.54 4.66
CA GLU A 428 -19.10 -14.47 4.13
C GLU A 428 -18.27 -15.11 5.25
N LYS A 429 -17.86 -14.34 6.27
CA LYS A 429 -17.20 -14.89 7.47
C LYS A 429 -18.10 -15.87 8.21
N LYS A 430 -19.38 -15.53 8.41
CA LYS A 430 -20.35 -16.43 9.04
C LYS A 430 -20.49 -17.72 8.24
N GLN A 431 -20.61 -17.63 6.91
CA GLN A 431 -20.69 -18.80 6.05
C GLN A 431 -19.43 -19.67 6.15
N LEU A 432 -18.23 -19.09 6.06
CA LEU A 432 -16.97 -19.83 6.22
C LEU A 432 -16.88 -20.52 7.58
N SER A 433 -17.33 -19.85 8.65
CA SER A 433 -17.34 -20.46 9.99
C SER A 433 -18.28 -21.66 10.09
N GLN A 434 -19.39 -21.68 9.33
CA GLN A 434 -20.35 -22.79 9.30
C GLN A 434 -19.96 -23.89 8.29
N LYS A 435 -19.24 -23.54 7.22
CA LYS A 435 -18.66 -24.50 6.25
C LYS A 435 -17.44 -25.25 6.80
N LYS A 436 -16.92 -24.90 7.99
CA LYS A 436 -15.90 -25.70 8.70
C LYS A 436 -16.52 -27.02 9.17
N SER A 437 -16.61 -27.97 8.25
CA SER A 437 -16.98 -29.34 8.56
C SER A 437 -15.74 -30.09 9.03
N PHE A 438 -15.82 -30.63 10.25
CA PHE A 438 -14.76 -31.44 10.86
C PHE A 438 -15.09 -32.92 10.72
N LEU A 439 -14.09 -33.69 10.33
CA LEU A 439 -14.08 -35.14 10.45
C LEU A 439 -13.15 -35.55 11.59
N ASN A 440 -13.55 -36.54 12.37
CA ASN A 440 -12.69 -37.11 13.39
C ASN A 440 -11.82 -38.20 12.77
N TYR A 441 -10.52 -38.18 13.07
CA TYR A 441 -9.61 -39.26 12.76
C TYR A 441 -9.07 -39.87 14.05
N HIS A 442 -8.99 -41.20 14.07
CA HIS A 442 -8.63 -41.99 15.27
C HIS A 442 -7.29 -42.71 15.14
N LYS A 443 -6.66 -42.62 13.97
CA LYS A 443 -5.30 -43.09 13.74
C LYS A 443 -4.62 -42.22 12.71
N CYS A 444 -3.34 -41.92 12.91
CA CYS A 444 -2.50 -41.16 12.00
C CYS A 444 -1.13 -41.81 11.89
N LYS A 445 -0.68 -42.13 10.68
CA LYS A 445 0.62 -42.73 10.38
C LYS A 445 1.33 -41.90 9.33
N ILE A 446 2.59 -41.56 9.57
CA ILE A 446 3.40 -40.72 8.66
C ILE A 446 4.34 -41.63 7.88
N ASN A 447 4.29 -41.55 6.55
CA ASN A 447 5.21 -42.23 5.66
C ASN A 447 6.31 -41.25 5.20
N LYS A 448 7.55 -41.48 5.64
CA LYS A 448 8.68 -40.59 5.36
C LYS A 448 9.24 -40.73 3.95
N ASP A 449 9.06 -41.90 3.32
CA ASP A 449 9.64 -42.19 2.01
C ASP A 449 8.78 -41.65 0.86
N ASP A 450 7.46 -41.59 1.07
CA ASP A 450 6.45 -41.10 0.11
C ASP A 450 5.92 -39.69 0.45
N LEU A 451 6.46 -39.05 1.49
CA LEU A 451 5.99 -37.75 2.01
C LEU A 451 4.45 -37.68 2.14
N SER A 452 3.87 -38.76 2.64
CA SER A 452 2.42 -38.93 2.73
C SER A 452 2.00 -39.28 4.16
N LEU A 453 0.74 -38.97 4.47
CA LEU A 453 0.12 -39.16 5.78
C LEU A 453 -1.15 -40.00 5.60
N GLU A 454 -1.22 -41.11 6.32
CA GLU A 454 -2.34 -42.04 6.30
C GLU A 454 -3.18 -41.85 7.56
N ILE A 455 -4.49 -41.63 7.42
CA ILE A 455 -5.42 -41.51 8.53
C ILE A 455 -6.64 -42.42 8.38
N ASP A 456 -7.16 -42.86 9.53
CA ASP A 456 -8.42 -43.60 9.62
C ASP A 456 -9.51 -42.66 10.14
N ILE A 457 -10.62 -42.54 9.40
CA ILE A 457 -11.74 -41.62 9.62
C ILE A 457 -13.07 -42.36 9.80
N ASP A 458 -14.03 -41.75 10.50
CA ASP A 458 -15.38 -42.31 10.64
C ASP A 458 -16.17 -42.25 9.32
N THR A 459 -16.57 -43.42 8.81
CA THR A 459 -17.18 -43.61 7.48
C THR A 459 -18.58 -43.01 7.31
N ASP A 460 -19.34 -42.82 8.40
CA ASP A 460 -20.74 -42.37 8.33
C ASP A 460 -20.89 -40.91 7.86
N LYS A 461 -19.80 -40.12 7.85
CA LYS A 461 -19.79 -38.69 7.43
C LYS A 461 -18.87 -38.39 6.24
N ALA A 462 -18.02 -39.33 5.83
CA ALA A 462 -17.03 -39.09 4.78
C ALA A 462 -17.66 -38.92 3.39
N TYR A 463 -18.76 -39.62 3.10
CA TYR A 463 -19.47 -39.54 1.81
C TYR A 463 -20.38 -38.29 1.67
N GLU A 464 -20.70 -37.59 2.76
CA GLU A 464 -21.47 -36.33 2.72
C GLU A 464 -20.60 -35.10 2.43
N LEU A 465 -19.28 -35.23 2.55
CA LEU A 465 -18.33 -34.14 2.38
C LEU A 465 -17.59 -34.28 1.04
N ASN A 466 -17.86 -33.35 0.12
CA ASN A 466 -17.21 -33.28 -1.20
C ASN A 466 -15.75 -32.80 -1.09
N TYR A 467 -14.85 -33.58 -0.49
CA TYR A 467 -13.41 -33.30 -0.55
C TYR A 467 -12.88 -33.55 -1.96
N SER A 468 -12.19 -32.57 -2.54
CA SER A 468 -11.46 -32.70 -3.80
C SER A 468 -9.98 -33.01 -3.54
N SER A 469 -9.30 -33.62 -4.50
CA SER A 469 -7.85 -33.82 -4.45
C SER A 469 -7.07 -32.50 -4.35
N ASP A 470 -7.69 -31.39 -4.76
CA ASP A 470 -7.08 -30.05 -4.75
C ASP A 470 -7.21 -29.33 -3.39
N ASP A 471 -7.99 -29.86 -2.45
CA ASP A 471 -8.28 -29.16 -1.20
C ASP A 471 -7.12 -29.29 -0.20
N MET A 472 -6.66 -28.15 0.32
CA MET A 472 -5.66 -28.11 1.39
C MET A 472 -6.32 -28.53 2.70
N LEU A 473 -5.78 -29.56 3.36
CA LEU A 473 -6.31 -30.06 4.63
C LEU A 473 -5.51 -29.51 5.81
N GLN A 474 -6.22 -29.29 6.92
CA GLN A 474 -5.64 -28.92 8.21
C GLN A 474 -6.04 -29.94 9.28
N MET A 475 -5.10 -30.25 10.19
CA MET A 475 -5.27 -31.23 11.25
C MET A 475 -4.94 -30.65 12.63
N THR A 476 -5.51 -31.23 13.68
CA THR A 476 -5.25 -30.84 15.06
C THR A 476 -3.78 -31.05 15.49
N THR A 477 -3.23 -30.12 16.27
CA THR A 477 -1.87 -30.20 16.81
C THR A 477 -1.78 -31.00 18.11
N ARG A 478 -0.63 -31.61 18.40
CA ARG A 478 -0.36 -32.36 19.65
C ARG A 478 -0.48 -31.51 20.91
N LYS A 479 -0.13 -30.22 20.81
CA LYS A 479 -0.05 -29.32 21.97
C LYS A 479 -1.41 -28.73 22.37
N ASN A 480 -2.37 -28.65 21.45
CA ASN A 480 -3.69 -28.08 21.71
C ASN A 480 -4.72 -28.63 20.72
N ILE A 481 -5.77 -29.26 21.25
CA ILE A 481 -6.87 -29.87 20.49
C ILE A 481 -7.68 -28.82 19.68
N HIS A 482 -7.62 -27.54 20.09
CA HIS A 482 -8.28 -26.43 19.39
C HIS A 482 -7.37 -25.69 18.41
N ARG A 483 -6.14 -26.16 18.19
CA ARG A 483 -5.19 -25.54 17.27
C ARG A 483 -4.94 -26.47 16.10
N PHE A 484 -5.09 -25.95 14.88
CA PHE A 484 -4.91 -26.68 13.64
C PHE A 484 -3.62 -26.27 12.94
N ILE A 485 -3.04 -27.18 12.16
CA ILE A 485 -1.90 -26.96 11.27
C ILE A 485 -2.26 -27.45 9.87
N ASP A 486 -1.90 -26.66 8.85
CA ASP A 486 -2.01 -27.06 7.45
C ASP A 486 -1.05 -28.22 7.19
N VAL A 487 -1.55 -29.32 6.62
CA VAL A 487 -0.78 -30.57 6.44
C VAL A 487 -0.48 -30.86 4.97
N GLY A 488 -1.51 -30.92 4.13
CA GLY A 488 -1.36 -31.55 2.82
C GLY A 488 -2.64 -31.65 2.00
N HIS A 489 -2.51 -32.11 0.76
CA HIS A 489 -3.63 -32.31 -0.16
C HIS A 489 -4.12 -33.76 -0.12
N MET A 490 -5.42 -33.99 -0.32
CA MET A 490 -5.96 -35.34 -0.33
C MET A 490 -5.52 -36.08 -1.61
N ARG A 491 -4.84 -37.22 -1.47
CA ARG A 491 -4.48 -38.09 -2.60
C ARG A 491 -5.62 -39.06 -2.92
N GLU A 492 -6.09 -39.78 -1.91
CA GLU A 492 -7.09 -40.84 -2.06
C GLU A 492 -7.90 -41.00 -0.76
N CYS A 493 -9.17 -41.40 -0.88
CA CYS A 493 -10.03 -41.73 0.26
C CYS A 493 -10.95 -42.91 -0.10
N SER A 494 -10.83 -44.03 0.60
CA SER A 494 -11.62 -45.24 0.38
C SER A 494 -11.88 -45.98 1.70
N ASP A 495 -13.13 -46.41 1.94
CA ASP A 495 -13.51 -47.28 3.07
C ASP A 495 -13.02 -46.83 4.46
N GLY A 496 -13.05 -45.52 4.74
CA GLY A 496 -12.63 -44.96 6.03
C GLY A 496 -11.12 -44.75 6.18
N HIS A 497 -10.35 -44.97 5.11
CA HIS A 497 -8.93 -44.67 5.03
C HIS A 497 -8.68 -43.49 4.08
N MET A 498 -7.92 -42.49 4.52
CA MET A 498 -7.57 -41.31 3.73
C MET A 498 -6.04 -41.12 3.70
N ILE A 499 -5.51 -40.88 2.49
CA ILE A 499 -4.09 -40.62 2.22
C ILE A 499 -3.93 -39.14 1.83
N ILE A 500 -2.96 -38.48 2.46
CA ILE A 500 -2.72 -37.04 2.33
C ILE A 500 -1.26 -36.81 1.92
N ASP A 501 -1.04 -36.06 0.84
CA ASP A 501 0.27 -35.62 0.39
C ASP A 501 0.75 -34.43 1.20
N LEU A 502 1.83 -34.61 1.96
CA LEU A 502 2.36 -33.58 2.85
C LEU A 502 3.02 -32.46 2.04
N THR A 503 2.77 -31.23 2.46
CA THR A 503 3.52 -30.09 1.95
C THR A 503 4.93 -30.05 2.57
N PRO A 504 5.99 -29.65 1.82
CA PRO A 504 7.38 -29.77 2.28
C PRO A 504 7.73 -29.03 3.58
N GLN A 505 6.89 -28.09 4.01
CA GLN A 505 7.15 -27.20 5.15
C GLN A 505 6.46 -27.65 6.44
N VAL A 506 5.76 -28.80 6.43
CA VAL A 506 4.97 -29.26 7.58
C VAL A 506 5.83 -29.98 8.61
N ASP A 507 5.84 -29.45 9.84
CA ASP A 507 6.41 -30.15 10.98
C ASP A 507 5.51 -31.30 11.44
N CYS A 508 5.77 -32.48 10.85
CA CYS A 508 5.06 -33.72 11.13
C CYS A 508 5.13 -34.15 12.61
N SER A 509 6.10 -33.63 13.39
CA SER A 509 6.24 -33.95 14.80
C SER A 509 5.13 -33.32 15.67
N ASN A 510 4.44 -32.30 15.14
CA ASN A 510 3.42 -31.54 15.84
C ASN A 510 1.98 -31.98 15.53
N ILE A 511 1.77 -32.96 14.65
CA ILE A 511 0.45 -33.47 14.27
C ILE A 511 -0.04 -34.48 15.33
N ALA A 512 -1.28 -34.31 15.83
CA ALA A 512 -1.86 -35.20 16.83
C ALA A 512 -2.15 -36.60 16.27
N ALA A 513 -1.96 -37.64 17.10
CA ALA A 513 -2.21 -39.03 16.69
C ALA A 513 -3.71 -39.35 16.53
N VAL A 514 -4.57 -38.59 17.22
CA VAL A 514 -6.04 -38.61 17.19
C VAL A 514 -6.49 -37.15 17.23
N GLY A 515 -7.48 -36.78 16.41
CA GLY A 515 -7.94 -35.39 16.34
C GLY A 515 -9.00 -35.14 15.28
N GLU A 516 -9.11 -33.89 14.88
CA GLU A 516 -10.04 -33.41 13.86
C GLU A 516 -9.27 -33.00 12.60
N ILE A 517 -9.86 -33.30 11.44
CA ILE A 517 -9.41 -32.86 10.12
C ILE A 517 -10.51 -32.04 9.43
N SER A 518 -10.11 -30.97 8.75
CA SER A 518 -11.03 -30.13 7.97
C SER A 518 -10.30 -29.51 6.78
N ILE A 519 -11.05 -28.96 5.83
CA ILE A 519 -10.47 -28.13 4.76
C ILE A 519 -9.92 -26.84 5.39
N SER A 520 -8.68 -26.49 5.07
CA SER A 520 -8.06 -25.25 5.51
C SER A 520 -8.77 -24.05 4.88
N MET A 521 -9.53 -23.34 5.71
CA MET A 521 -10.18 -22.07 5.34
C MET A 521 -9.26 -20.87 5.58
N ARG A 522 -8.01 -21.10 5.99
CA ARG A 522 -7.09 -20.05 6.43
C ARG A 522 -6.83 -19.01 5.34
N MET A 523 -6.68 -19.44 4.09
CA MET A 523 -6.51 -18.52 2.95
C MET A 523 -7.75 -17.64 2.73
N ALA A 524 -8.95 -18.21 2.87
CA ALA A 524 -10.20 -17.46 2.77
C ALA A 524 -10.38 -16.47 3.94
N GLU A 525 -10.03 -16.88 5.16
CA GLU A 525 -10.04 -15.99 6.33
C GLU A 525 -9.05 -14.83 6.20
N ILE A 526 -7.84 -15.11 5.73
CA ILE A 526 -6.83 -14.08 5.45
C ILE A 526 -7.33 -13.14 4.35
N ALA A 527 -7.92 -13.67 3.28
CA ALA A 527 -8.53 -12.88 2.21
C ALA A 527 -9.61 -11.93 2.74
N LEU A 528 -10.55 -12.42 3.56
CA LEU A 528 -11.61 -11.58 4.16
C LEU A 528 -11.07 -10.56 5.15
N SER A 529 -10.03 -10.92 5.92
CA SER A 529 -9.35 -9.99 6.80
C SER A 529 -8.70 -8.83 6.02
N ARG A 530 -8.05 -9.14 4.88
CA ARG A 530 -7.44 -8.17 3.97
C ARG A 530 -8.48 -7.23 3.36
N GLN A 531 -9.59 -7.78 2.86
CA GLN A 531 -10.70 -6.99 2.32
C GLN A 531 -11.31 -6.06 3.38
N SER A 532 -11.53 -6.57 4.59
CA SER A 532 -12.01 -5.79 5.74
C SER A 532 -11.06 -4.64 6.12
N LYS A 533 -9.74 -4.88 6.07
CA LYS A 533 -8.73 -3.84 6.31
C LYS A 533 -8.77 -2.77 5.22
N ALA A 534 -8.80 -3.16 3.95
CA ALA A 534 -8.87 -2.23 2.83
C ALA A 534 -10.15 -1.37 2.87
N LEU A 535 -11.30 -1.98 3.18
CA LEU A 535 -12.55 -1.26 3.36
C LEU A 535 -12.46 -0.19 4.46
N LYS A 536 -11.85 -0.51 5.61
CA LYS A 536 -11.60 0.47 6.68
C LYS A 536 -10.65 1.58 6.22
N SER A 537 -9.58 1.25 5.51
CA SER A 537 -8.64 2.25 5.00
C SER A 537 -9.31 3.24 4.05
N ILE A 538 -10.20 2.80 3.17
CA ILE A 538 -11.00 3.70 2.33
C ILE A 538 -11.98 4.53 3.18
N GLN A 539 -12.71 3.88 4.09
CA GLN A 539 -13.68 4.54 4.96
C GLN A 539 -13.08 5.66 5.83
N TYR A 540 -11.86 5.46 6.34
CA TYR A 540 -11.17 6.41 7.21
C TYR A 540 -10.11 7.25 6.47
N LYS A 541 -10.03 7.14 5.14
CA LYS A 541 -9.06 7.85 4.30
C LYS A 541 -7.58 7.62 4.69
N GLU A 542 -7.27 6.39 5.08
CA GLU A 542 -5.93 5.94 5.45
C GLU A 542 -5.16 5.30 4.26
N ASN A 543 -5.74 5.31 3.07
CA ASN A 543 -5.10 4.84 1.84
C ASN A 543 -4.10 5.88 1.28
N VAL A 544 -3.22 5.44 0.36
CA VAL A 544 -2.12 6.26 -0.18
C VAL A 544 -2.60 7.59 -0.79
N ASN A 545 -3.74 7.59 -1.47
CA ASN A 545 -4.39 8.81 -1.97
C ASN A 545 -5.81 8.97 -1.37
N PRO A 546 -5.97 9.81 -0.33
CA PRO A 546 -7.26 10.06 0.32
C PRO A 546 -8.39 10.53 -0.62
N GLU A 547 -8.06 11.21 -1.73
CA GLU A 547 -9.06 11.70 -2.69
C GLU A 547 -9.76 10.56 -3.44
N ILE A 548 -9.10 9.39 -3.58
CA ILE A 548 -9.73 8.21 -4.16
C ILE A 548 -10.90 7.73 -3.30
N SER A 549 -10.80 7.87 -1.97
CA SER A 549 -11.91 7.52 -1.07
C SER A 549 -13.12 8.42 -1.30
N ASP A 550 -12.89 9.71 -1.50
CA ASP A 550 -13.96 10.66 -1.84
C ASP A 550 -14.60 10.32 -3.19
N ILE A 551 -13.79 9.96 -4.20
CA ILE A 551 -14.28 9.56 -5.52
C ILE A 551 -15.06 8.24 -5.47
N ILE A 552 -14.67 7.27 -4.64
CA ILE A 552 -15.42 6.01 -4.51
C ILE A 552 -16.83 6.27 -3.97
N PHE A 553 -16.99 7.18 -3.00
CA PHE A 553 -18.32 7.48 -2.44
C PHE A 553 -19.10 8.52 -3.23
N ASN A 554 -18.41 9.37 -3.99
CA ASN A 554 -18.99 10.36 -4.89
C ASN A 554 -18.23 10.41 -6.23
N PRO A 555 -18.50 9.47 -7.16
CA PRO A 555 -17.73 9.32 -8.40
C PRO A 555 -17.75 10.53 -9.33
N GLY A 556 -18.78 11.39 -9.22
CA GLY A 556 -18.87 12.63 -10.01
C GLY A 556 -17.79 13.66 -9.69
N THR A 557 -17.05 13.49 -8.59
CA THR A 557 -15.95 14.39 -8.19
C THR A 557 -14.64 14.14 -8.92
N ALA A 558 -14.53 13.05 -9.69
CA ALA A 558 -13.33 12.70 -10.43
C ALA A 558 -12.97 13.75 -11.49
N LYS A 559 -11.71 14.18 -11.52
CA LYS A 559 -11.21 15.22 -12.43
C LYS A 559 -10.17 14.69 -13.40
N SER A 560 -10.11 15.33 -14.56
CA SER A 560 -9.10 15.14 -15.60
C SER A 560 -8.62 16.49 -16.11
N LYS A 561 -7.35 16.57 -16.49
CA LYS A 561 -6.76 17.78 -17.06
C LYS A 561 -7.13 18.01 -18.53
N ASN A 562 -7.53 16.95 -19.24
CA ASN A 562 -7.92 16.95 -20.66
C ASN A 562 -6.98 17.76 -21.58
N ASN A 563 -5.67 17.70 -21.32
CA ASN A 563 -4.68 18.54 -21.98
C ASN A 563 -3.74 17.76 -22.92
N LEU A 564 -4.02 16.48 -23.18
CA LEU A 564 -3.17 15.61 -23.98
C LEU A 564 -3.88 15.17 -25.27
N ILE A 565 -3.18 15.28 -26.40
CA ILE A 565 -3.64 14.80 -27.71
C ILE A 565 -2.52 13.97 -28.36
N LEU A 566 -2.71 12.66 -28.39
CA LEU A 566 -1.77 11.70 -28.94
C LEU A 566 -2.09 11.37 -30.40
N THR A 567 -1.13 10.80 -31.09
CA THR A 567 -1.27 10.23 -32.43
C THR A 567 -0.65 8.84 -32.43
N GLU A 568 -0.98 7.99 -33.42
CA GLU A 568 -0.43 6.63 -33.52
C GLU A 568 1.11 6.60 -33.53
N LYS A 569 1.74 7.68 -34.02
CA LYS A 569 3.22 7.83 -34.04
C LYS A 569 3.83 8.02 -32.66
N ASP A 570 3.03 8.46 -31.69
CA ASP A 570 3.45 8.68 -30.30
C ASP A 570 3.43 7.35 -29.50
N CYS A 571 2.86 6.28 -30.07
CA CYS A 571 2.74 4.97 -29.45
C CYS A 571 3.85 4.01 -29.90
N LYS A 572 4.27 3.12 -28.99
CA LYS A 572 5.27 2.09 -29.31
C LYS A 572 4.65 0.87 -29.98
N SER A 573 3.46 0.49 -29.53
CA SER A 573 2.70 -0.61 -30.10
C SER A 573 2.08 -0.23 -31.45
N ILE A 574 2.15 -1.15 -32.40
CA ILE A 574 1.53 -1.02 -33.73
C ILE A 574 0.01 -1.34 -33.66
N GLU A 575 -0.47 -1.94 -32.56
CA GLU A 575 -1.85 -2.39 -32.37
C GLU A 575 -2.77 -1.34 -31.69
N ILE A 576 -2.53 -0.05 -31.91
CA ILE A 576 -3.28 1.05 -31.30
C ILE A 576 -4.25 1.67 -32.31
N ASP A 577 -5.55 1.50 -32.04
CA ASP A 577 -6.62 2.18 -32.78
C ASP A 577 -7.04 3.47 -32.07
N ARG A 578 -7.95 4.21 -32.72
CA ARG A 578 -8.47 5.49 -32.23
C ARG A 578 -9.07 5.40 -30.83
N SER A 579 -9.81 4.33 -30.52
CA SER A 579 -10.46 4.18 -29.21
C SER A 579 -9.45 3.92 -28.09
N LYS A 580 -8.42 3.11 -28.37
CA LYS A 580 -7.29 2.88 -27.46
C LYS A 580 -6.49 4.16 -27.24
N LEU A 581 -6.27 4.93 -28.31
CA LEU A 581 -5.55 6.20 -28.25
C LEU A 581 -6.30 7.23 -27.39
N MET A 582 -7.59 7.41 -27.61
CA MET A 582 -8.43 8.28 -26.75
C MET A 582 -8.45 7.79 -25.29
N SER A 583 -8.44 6.48 -25.08
CA SER A 583 -8.34 5.90 -23.74
C SER A 583 -6.99 6.19 -23.08
N LEU A 584 -5.89 6.19 -23.84
CA LEU A 584 -4.56 6.54 -23.34
C LEU A 584 -4.50 8.02 -22.96
N GLU A 585 -5.04 8.91 -23.80
CA GLU A 585 -5.13 10.35 -23.51
C GLU A 585 -5.86 10.61 -22.19
N LYS A 586 -7.05 10.02 -22.03
CA LYS A 586 -7.86 10.15 -20.81
C LYS A 586 -7.17 9.51 -19.60
N ALA A 587 -6.60 8.31 -19.75
CA ALA A 587 -5.89 7.63 -18.66
C ALA A 587 -4.69 8.44 -18.15
N LEU A 588 -3.90 9.02 -19.05
CA LEU A 588 -2.75 9.85 -18.69
C LEU A 588 -3.17 11.19 -18.10
N SER A 589 -4.28 11.78 -18.59
CA SER A 589 -4.80 13.09 -18.14
C SER A 589 -5.60 13.06 -16.84
N ALA A 590 -6.18 11.91 -16.47
CA ALA A 590 -6.93 11.74 -15.23
C ALA A 590 -6.06 12.06 -14.01
N GLU A 591 -6.61 12.70 -12.98
CA GLU A 591 -5.80 13.05 -11.79
C GLU A 591 -5.64 11.84 -10.86
N ASN A 592 -6.75 11.16 -10.55
CA ASN A 592 -6.80 10.14 -9.50
C ASN A 592 -7.24 8.75 -9.99
N ILE A 593 -8.29 8.68 -10.80
CA ILE A 593 -8.87 7.41 -11.27
C ILE A 593 -9.27 7.49 -12.75
N PHE A 594 -9.06 6.39 -13.49
CA PHE A 594 -9.56 6.20 -14.85
C PHE A 594 -10.19 4.81 -15.01
N LEU A 595 -11.27 4.74 -15.79
CA LEU A 595 -12.04 3.53 -16.03
C LEU A 595 -12.06 3.18 -17.53
N LEU A 596 -11.60 1.98 -17.88
CA LEU A 596 -11.66 1.48 -19.25
C LEU A 596 -12.59 0.27 -19.36
N GLN A 597 -13.68 0.43 -20.10
CA GLN A 597 -14.49 -0.69 -20.53
C GLN A 597 -13.91 -1.31 -21.80
N GLY A 598 -13.51 -2.57 -21.72
CA GLY A 598 -12.98 -3.31 -22.87
C GLY A 598 -13.85 -4.52 -23.20
N PRO A 599 -14.77 -4.41 -24.17
CA PRO A 599 -15.51 -5.54 -24.73
C PRO A 599 -14.61 -6.70 -25.20
N PRO A 600 -15.15 -7.89 -25.49
CA PRO A 600 -14.38 -9.04 -25.99
C PRO A 600 -13.61 -8.71 -27.27
N GLY A 601 -12.36 -9.17 -27.36
CA GLY A 601 -11.55 -9.02 -28.59
C GLY A 601 -11.01 -7.60 -28.87
N THR A 602 -11.21 -6.64 -27.97
CA THR A 602 -10.79 -5.23 -28.16
C THR A 602 -9.32 -4.93 -27.83
N GLY A 603 -8.57 -5.91 -27.33
CA GLY A 603 -7.15 -5.73 -27.03
C GLY A 603 -6.86 -4.94 -25.74
N LYS A 604 -7.64 -5.15 -24.67
CA LYS A 604 -7.40 -4.60 -23.32
C LYS A 604 -5.94 -4.69 -22.87
N THR A 605 -5.33 -5.86 -23.02
CA THR A 605 -3.93 -6.08 -22.62
C THR A 605 -2.95 -5.27 -23.47
N SER A 606 -3.25 -5.05 -24.76
CA SER A 606 -2.44 -4.17 -25.62
C SER A 606 -2.51 -2.71 -25.16
N PHE A 607 -3.69 -2.25 -24.69
CA PHE A 607 -3.83 -0.95 -24.03
C PHE A 607 -3.01 -0.88 -22.73
N ILE A 608 -3.10 -1.89 -21.86
CA ILE A 608 -2.34 -1.91 -20.59
C ILE A 608 -0.84 -1.84 -20.85
N SER A 609 -0.32 -2.61 -21.81
CA SER A 609 1.11 -2.58 -22.14
C SER A 609 1.56 -1.22 -22.68
N GLU A 610 0.77 -0.59 -23.54
CA GLU A 610 1.08 0.73 -24.06
C GLU A 610 0.99 1.80 -22.96
N LEU A 611 -0.01 1.73 -22.08
CA LEU A 611 -0.12 2.63 -20.94
C LEU A 611 1.11 2.55 -20.03
N VAL A 612 1.60 1.34 -19.73
CA VAL A 612 2.83 1.13 -18.95
C VAL A 612 4.03 1.74 -19.66
N TYR A 613 4.15 1.56 -20.99
CA TYR A 613 5.21 2.20 -21.78
C TYR A 613 5.16 3.72 -21.66
N GLN A 614 3.99 4.34 -21.82
CA GLN A 614 3.83 5.79 -21.72
C GLN A 614 4.10 6.32 -20.30
N ILE A 615 3.72 5.57 -19.27
CA ILE A 615 4.03 5.93 -17.87
C ILE A 615 5.54 5.99 -17.64
N LEU A 616 6.31 5.03 -18.17
CA LEU A 616 7.75 4.92 -17.91
C LEU A 616 8.59 5.78 -18.85
N ASN A 617 8.36 5.66 -20.15
CA ASN A 617 9.18 6.27 -21.20
C ASN A 617 8.61 7.61 -21.67
N GLY A 618 7.28 7.73 -21.70
CA GLY A 618 6.58 8.87 -22.28
C GLY A 618 6.84 9.04 -23.78
N ASN A 619 6.57 10.24 -24.27
CA ASN A 619 6.78 10.67 -25.64
C ASN A 619 7.02 12.20 -25.69
N GLU A 620 7.06 12.80 -26.89
CA GLU A 620 7.28 14.25 -27.06
C GLU A 620 6.21 15.12 -26.37
N LYS A 621 4.98 14.59 -26.20
CA LYS A 621 3.82 15.30 -25.67
C LYS A 621 3.47 14.94 -24.22
N TYR A 622 3.88 13.75 -23.76
CA TYR A 622 3.68 13.29 -22.39
C TYR A 622 5.01 12.91 -21.75
N LYS A 623 5.37 13.60 -20.68
CA LYS A 623 6.61 13.31 -19.93
C LYS A 623 6.43 12.06 -19.07
N GLY A 624 7.02 10.95 -19.51
CA GLY A 624 7.10 9.72 -18.72
C GLY A 624 7.98 9.88 -17.48
N ASN A 625 7.87 8.92 -16.58
CA ASN A 625 8.68 8.80 -15.37
C ASN A 625 9.33 7.41 -15.29
N PRO A 626 10.61 7.27 -15.64
CA PRO A 626 11.32 5.99 -15.61
C PRO A 626 11.40 5.34 -14.21
N ASN A 627 11.23 6.14 -13.16
CA ASN A 627 11.26 5.70 -11.77
C ASN A 627 9.85 5.41 -11.21
N ALA A 628 8.80 5.48 -12.04
CA ALA A 628 7.45 5.22 -11.58
C ALA A 628 7.29 3.76 -11.16
N LYS A 629 6.64 3.54 -10.01
CA LYS A 629 6.27 2.21 -9.54
C LYS A 629 4.86 1.84 -9.96
N ILE A 630 4.74 0.69 -10.61
CA ILE A 630 3.48 0.24 -11.21
C ILE A 630 3.07 -1.11 -10.62
N LEU A 631 1.84 -1.21 -10.15
CA LEU A 631 1.19 -2.47 -9.77
C LEU A 631 0.24 -2.89 -10.88
N ILE A 632 0.39 -4.12 -11.38
CA ILE A 632 -0.61 -4.81 -12.19
C ILE A 632 -1.32 -5.82 -11.30
N ALA A 633 -2.60 -5.58 -11.04
CA ALA A 633 -3.45 -6.46 -10.26
C ALA A 633 -4.54 -7.08 -11.12
N SER A 634 -4.99 -8.29 -10.79
CA SER A 634 -6.22 -8.86 -11.34
C SER A 634 -6.81 -9.91 -10.37
N GLN A 635 -8.06 -10.29 -10.57
CA GLN A 635 -8.67 -11.38 -9.82
C GLN A 635 -8.00 -12.73 -10.14
N SER A 636 -7.65 -12.97 -11.41
CA SER A 636 -7.14 -14.27 -11.86
C SER A 636 -5.62 -14.24 -12.07
N HIS A 637 -4.95 -15.37 -11.79
CA HIS A 637 -3.52 -15.51 -12.05
C HIS A 637 -3.19 -15.38 -13.55
N VAL A 638 -4.05 -15.95 -14.42
CA VAL A 638 -3.85 -15.97 -15.88
C VAL A 638 -3.86 -14.56 -16.46
N ALA A 639 -4.77 -13.68 -16.02
CA ALA A 639 -4.85 -12.31 -16.51
C ALA A 639 -3.63 -11.46 -16.12
N VAL A 640 -3.11 -11.65 -14.90
CA VAL A 640 -1.85 -11.02 -14.46
C VAL A 640 -0.70 -11.48 -15.37
N ASP A 641 -0.54 -12.78 -15.55
CA ASP A 641 0.55 -13.37 -16.32
C ASP A 641 0.51 -12.90 -17.79
N HIS A 642 -0.67 -12.86 -18.41
CA HIS A 642 -0.84 -12.37 -19.78
C HIS A 642 -0.47 -10.88 -19.91
N SER A 643 -0.86 -10.05 -18.94
CA SER A 643 -0.49 -8.63 -18.90
C SER A 643 1.02 -8.43 -18.75
N LEU A 644 1.65 -9.15 -17.83
CA LEU A 644 3.10 -9.08 -17.63
C LEU A 644 3.87 -9.54 -18.87
N SER A 645 3.43 -10.61 -19.53
CA SER A 645 4.06 -11.11 -20.75
C SER A 645 4.00 -10.07 -21.88
N LYS A 646 2.84 -9.43 -22.12
CA LYS A 646 2.73 -8.36 -23.12
C LYS A 646 3.62 -7.15 -22.78
N ILE A 647 3.69 -6.76 -21.51
CA ILE A 647 4.56 -5.67 -21.07
C ILE A 647 6.03 -6.02 -21.31
N LYS A 648 6.46 -7.25 -20.98
CA LYS A 648 7.84 -7.72 -21.21
C LYS A 648 8.22 -7.70 -22.68
N ASN A 649 7.30 -8.10 -23.56
CA ASN A 649 7.52 -8.10 -25.01
C ASN A 649 7.70 -6.67 -25.56
N LEU A 650 6.98 -5.69 -25.00
CA LEU A 650 7.09 -4.28 -25.41
C LEU A 650 8.30 -3.58 -24.77
N ILE A 651 8.65 -3.97 -23.53
CA ILE A 651 9.74 -3.41 -22.71
C ILE A 651 10.63 -4.54 -22.21
N SER A 652 11.62 -4.93 -23.02
CA SER A 652 12.50 -6.09 -22.74
C SER A 652 13.25 -5.97 -21.40
N ASP A 653 13.67 -4.76 -21.03
CA ASP A 653 14.61 -4.55 -19.93
C ASP A 653 13.92 -4.17 -18.60
N ILE A 654 12.60 -4.30 -18.53
CA ILE A 654 11.83 -3.94 -17.34
C ILE A 654 12.13 -4.89 -16.16
N LYS A 655 12.37 -4.30 -14.99
CA LYS A 655 12.53 -5.02 -13.71
C LYS A 655 11.14 -5.31 -13.14
N MET A 656 10.74 -6.58 -13.20
CA MET A 656 9.41 -7.02 -12.78
C MET A 656 9.45 -8.09 -11.70
N ILE A 657 8.45 -8.08 -10.82
CA ILE A 657 8.24 -9.07 -9.77
C ILE A 657 6.83 -9.65 -9.90
N ARG A 658 6.71 -10.98 -9.81
CA ARG A 658 5.46 -11.73 -9.78
C ARG A 658 5.21 -12.30 -8.38
N VAL A 659 4.10 -11.90 -7.76
CA VAL A 659 3.71 -12.36 -6.41
C VAL A 659 2.46 -13.22 -6.41
N GLY A 660 2.58 -14.46 -5.95
CA GLY A 660 1.46 -15.40 -5.84
C GLY A 660 1.93 -16.83 -5.55
N ILE A 661 1.01 -17.78 -5.62
CA ILE A 661 1.27 -19.21 -5.40
C ILE A 661 1.89 -19.80 -6.67
N LEU A 662 3.08 -20.43 -6.55
CA LEU A 662 3.87 -20.99 -7.65
C LEU A 662 3.07 -21.93 -8.57
N ASP A 663 2.26 -22.80 -7.99
CA ASP A 663 1.50 -23.83 -8.73
C ASP A 663 0.40 -23.24 -9.63
N LYS A 664 -0.04 -22.01 -9.35
CA LYS A 664 -1.08 -21.32 -10.12
C LYS A 664 -0.53 -20.35 -11.18
N MET A 665 0.80 -20.26 -11.31
CA MET A 665 1.46 -19.41 -12.30
C MET A 665 1.78 -20.18 -13.59
N THR A 666 1.75 -19.47 -14.70
CA THR A 666 2.29 -19.94 -15.98
C THR A 666 3.80 -20.17 -15.88
N GLU A 667 4.35 -21.14 -16.64
CA GLU A 667 5.78 -21.47 -16.62
C GLU A 667 6.67 -20.25 -16.92
N ALA A 668 6.30 -19.43 -17.91
CA ALA A 668 7.01 -18.20 -18.26
C ALA A 668 7.01 -17.15 -17.14
N SER A 669 5.99 -17.15 -16.26
CA SER A 669 5.89 -16.18 -15.16
C SER A 669 6.67 -16.60 -13.92
N ARG A 670 7.06 -17.89 -13.82
CA ARG A 670 7.82 -18.41 -12.66
C ARG A 670 9.22 -17.81 -12.57
N GLU A 671 9.80 -17.41 -13.70
CA GLU A 671 11.11 -16.74 -13.78
C GLU A 671 11.13 -15.37 -13.08
N TYR A 672 9.96 -14.75 -12.88
CA TYR A 672 9.84 -13.41 -12.28
C TYR A 672 9.40 -13.45 -10.82
N THR A 673 9.46 -14.61 -10.16
CA THR A 673 9.10 -14.73 -8.74
C THR A 673 10.02 -13.91 -7.84
N LEU A 674 9.51 -13.50 -6.68
CA LEU A 674 10.25 -12.68 -5.71
C LEU A 674 11.60 -13.32 -5.34
N ASP A 675 11.64 -14.63 -5.14
CA ASP A 675 12.85 -15.35 -4.74
C ASP A 675 13.93 -15.31 -5.83
N ILE A 676 13.54 -15.52 -7.09
CA ILE A 676 14.45 -15.44 -8.23
C ILE A 676 14.93 -13.99 -8.42
N PHE A 677 14.02 -13.03 -8.35
CA PHE A 677 14.36 -11.61 -8.45
C PHE A 677 15.38 -11.20 -7.38
N CYS A 678 15.16 -11.59 -6.12
CA CYS A 678 16.07 -11.30 -5.01
C CYS A 678 17.46 -11.91 -5.25
N ARG A 679 17.51 -13.15 -5.77
CA ARG A 679 18.77 -13.82 -6.11
C ARG A 679 19.52 -13.10 -7.22
N ASP A 680 18.84 -12.76 -8.31
CA ASP A 680 19.45 -12.11 -9.47
C ASP A 680 19.89 -10.67 -9.14
N TRP A 681 19.06 -9.95 -8.37
CA TRP A 681 19.38 -8.63 -7.85
C TRP A 681 20.62 -8.68 -6.95
N THR A 682 20.69 -9.67 -6.04
CA THR A 682 21.84 -9.89 -5.16
C THR A 682 23.13 -10.07 -5.97
N GLN A 683 23.09 -10.94 -6.97
CA GLN A 683 24.24 -11.18 -7.83
C GLN A 683 24.68 -9.92 -8.57
N LYS A 684 23.73 -9.15 -9.10
CA LYS A 684 24.01 -7.90 -9.82
C LYS A 684 24.58 -6.81 -8.92
N VAL A 685 24.09 -6.69 -7.68
CA VAL A 685 24.66 -5.77 -6.69
C VAL A 685 26.10 -6.17 -6.36
N ILE A 686 26.38 -7.47 -6.18
CA ILE A 686 27.74 -7.97 -5.94
C ILE A 686 28.67 -7.64 -7.12
N GLU A 687 28.21 -7.84 -8.36
CA GLU A 687 28.96 -7.48 -9.58
C GLU A 687 29.21 -5.97 -9.69
N ASN A 688 28.20 -5.14 -9.46
CA ASN A 688 28.34 -3.68 -9.49
C ASN A 688 29.33 -3.19 -8.42
N CYS A 689 29.31 -3.77 -7.21
CA CYS A 689 30.29 -3.47 -6.17
C CYS A 689 31.72 -3.83 -6.61
N LYS A 690 31.90 -4.98 -7.28
CA LYS A 690 33.21 -5.39 -7.83
C LYS A 690 33.69 -4.44 -8.93
N GLU A 691 32.82 -4.07 -9.86
CA GLU A 691 33.16 -3.12 -10.93
C GLU A 691 33.48 -1.72 -10.37
N ALA A 692 32.68 -1.22 -9.43
CA ALA A 692 32.90 0.08 -8.80
C ALA A 692 34.23 0.10 -8.06
N LEU A 693 34.57 -0.97 -7.34
CA LEU A 693 35.87 -1.13 -6.70
C LEU A 693 37.00 -1.16 -7.74
N ALA A 694 36.86 -1.91 -8.84
CA ALA A 694 37.89 -1.97 -9.88
C ALA A 694 38.13 -0.59 -10.54
N ARG A 695 37.06 0.15 -10.84
CA ARG A 695 37.16 1.53 -11.39
C ARG A 695 37.84 2.45 -10.40
N TYR A 696 37.42 2.43 -9.14
CA TYR A 696 38.00 3.26 -8.08
C TYR A 696 39.47 2.90 -7.78
N LYS A 697 39.81 1.61 -7.84
CA LYS A 697 41.19 1.10 -7.73
C LYS A 697 42.09 1.65 -8.84
N THR A 698 41.58 1.64 -10.08
CA THR A 698 42.28 2.19 -11.25
C THR A 698 42.48 3.70 -11.14
N GLU A 699 41.46 4.44 -10.69
CA GLU A 699 41.49 5.89 -10.53
C GLU A 699 42.51 6.37 -9.47
N ILE A 700 42.74 5.57 -8.43
CA ILE A 700 43.72 5.87 -7.37
C ILE A 700 45.17 5.50 -7.78
N GLY A 701 45.33 4.59 -8.75
CA GLY A 701 46.62 4.12 -9.24
C GLY A 701 47.39 3.32 -8.17
N ILE A 702 46.78 2.22 -7.71
CA ILE A 702 47.36 1.30 -6.72
C ILE A 702 48.10 0.17 -7.44
N ASP A 703 49.38 -0.05 -7.11
CA ASP A 703 50.20 -1.15 -7.63
C ASP A 703 49.95 -2.43 -6.81
N GLU A 704 49.38 -3.46 -7.45
CA GLU A 704 49.05 -4.76 -6.85
C GLU A 704 50.28 -5.55 -6.42
N SER A 705 51.38 -5.41 -7.16
CA SER A 705 52.62 -6.17 -6.90
C SER A 705 53.24 -5.82 -5.55
N LEU A 706 52.99 -4.61 -5.04
CA LEU A 706 53.46 -4.16 -3.72
C LEU A 706 52.66 -4.76 -2.56
N GLN A 707 51.36 -5.06 -2.77
CA GLN A 707 50.50 -5.64 -1.73
C GLN A 707 50.71 -7.14 -1.60
N GLU A 708 50.82 -7.86 -2.72
CA GLU A 708 51.16 -9.29 -2.72
C GLU A 708 52.52 -9.53 -2.04
N LYS A 709 53.54 -8.76 -2.42
CA LYS A 709 54.86 -8.86 -1.78
C LYS A 709 54.84 -8.51 -0.29
N ASN A 710 54.01 -7.56 0.13
CA ASN A 710 53.88 -7.23 1.55
C ASN A 710 53.06 -8.25 2.34
N SER A 711 52.05 -8.89 1.73
CA SER A 711 51.33 -10.01 2.33
C SER A 711 52.29 -11.16 2.60
N ILE A 712 53.16 -11.49 1.64
CA ILE A 712 54.20 -12.51 1.82
C ILE A 712 55.17 -12.12 2.95
N ILE A 713 55.61 -10.85 3.02
CA ILE A 713 56.44 -10.35 4.14
C ILE A 713 55.72 -10.51 5.49
N THR A 714 54.42 -10.23 5.55
CA THR A 714 53.64 -10.29 6.80
C THR A 714 53.49 -11.74 7.28
N GLU A 715 53.26 -12.68 6.37
CA GLU A 715 53.24 -14.12 6.68
C GLU A 715 54.61 -14.61 7.16
N ILE A 716 55.70 -14.20 6.49
CA ILE A 716 57.06 -14.49 6.95
C ILE A 716 57.27 -13.96 8.39
N GLU A 717 56.83 -12.74 8.69
CA GLU A 717 56.94 -12.16 10.03
C GLU A 717 56.11 -12.91 11.08
N SER A 718 54.88 -13.33 10.75
CA SER A 718 54.02 -14.11 11.65
C SER A 718 54.65 -15.44 12.01
N ILE A 719 55.08 -16.21 10.99
CA ILE A 719 55.71 -17.51 11.21
C ILE A 719 57.04 -17.35 11.96
N THR A 720 57.80 -16.28 11.67
CA THR A 720 59.05 -15.98 12.40
C THR A 720 58.80 -15.64 13.89
N ALA A 721 57.69 -14.97 14.21
CA ALA A 721 57.30 -14.69 15.59
C ALA A 721 56.90 -15.97 16.34
N GLU A 722 56.13 -16.85 15.68
CA GLU A 722 55.78 -18.16 16.24
C GLU A 722 57.01 -19.05 16.46
N ILE A 723 57.97 -19.04 15.54
CA ILE A 723 59.27 -19.72 15.72
C ILE A 723 59.98 -19.18 16.96
N LYS A 724 59.94 -17.86 17.19
CA LYS A 724 60.58 -17.26 18.37
C LYS A 724 59.90 -17.70 19.67
N GLU A 725 58.58 -17.73 19.72
CA GLU A 725 57.83 -18.24 20.88
C GLU A 725 58.12 -19.72 21.15
N LEU A 726 58.18 -20.55 20.10
CA LEU A 726 58.55 -21.96 20.22
C LEU A 726 59.98 -22.16 20.71
N ILE A 727 60.93 -21.30 20.32
CA ILE A 727 62.30 -21.33 20.85
C ILE A 727 62.32 -20.97 22.34
N GLU A 728 61.53 -19.98 22.77
CA GLU A 728 61.40 -19.62 24.19
C GLU A 728 60.77 -20.78 24.98
N GLU A 729 59.71 -21.41 24.48
CA GLU A 729 59.09 -22.61 25.09
C GLU A 729 60.08 -23.80 25.15
N LEU A 730 60.86 -24.02 24.09
CA LEU A 730 61.89 -25.06 24.06
C LEU A 730 62.93 -24.84 25.17
N SER A 731 63.39 -23.61 25.35
CA SER A 731 64.35 -23.26 26.41
C SER A 731 63.80 -23.54 27.81
N ASP A 732 62.52 -23.26 28.05
CA ASP A 732 61.87 -23.54 29.34
C ASP A 732 61.73 -25.05 29.59
N VAL A 733 61.33 -25.81 28.55
CA VAL A 733 61.24 -27.26 28.61
C VAL A 733 62.61 -27.91 28.85
N GLU A 734 63.68 -27.41 28.21
CA GLU A 734 65.05 -27.90 28.44
C GLU A 734 65.49 -27.71 29.90
N ILE A 735 65.20 -26.55 30.49
CA ILE A 735 65.52 -26.24 31.89
C ILE A 735 64.77 -27.18 32.85
N GLU A 736 63.48 -27.43 32.60
CA GLU A 736 62.68 -28.34 33.42
C GLU A 736 63.12 -29.80 33.25
N LEU A 737 63.45 -30.22 32.03
CA LEU A 737 63.98 -31.55 31.76
C LEU A 737 65.32 -31.77 32.48
N GLU A 738 66.20 -30.77 32.51
CA GLU A 738 67.47 -30.85 33.23
C GLU A 738 67.27 -31.03 34.75
N LYS A 739 66.31 -30.29 35.34
CA LYS A 739 65.93 -30.45 36.76
C LYS A 739 65.40 -31.86 37.05
N VAL A 740 64.49 -32.36 36.22
CA VAL A 740 63.88 -33.69 36.38
C VAL A 740 64.93 -34.78 36.20
N ASN A 741 65.84 -34.66 35.24
CA ASN A 741 66.94 -35.61 35.03
C ASN A 741 67.89 -35.69 36.23
N VAL A 742 68.18 -34.56 36.89
CA VAL A 742 68.99 -34.55 38.12
C VAL A 742 68.27 -35.25 39.27
N LEU A 743 66.94 -35.12 39.38
CA LEU A 743 66.14 -35.80 40.40
C LEU A 743 66.06 -37.30 40.11
N ASP A 744 65.83 -37.70 38.87
CA ASP A 744 65.81 -39.10 38.41
C ASP A 744 67.14 -39.81 38.68
N ALA A 745 68.27 -39.15 38.40
CA ALA A 745 69.60 -39.68 38.72
C ALA A 745 69.84 -39.87 40.23
N LYS A 746 69.34 -38.95 41.07
CA LYS A 746 69.38 -39.10 42.53
C LYS A 746 68.51 -40.27 42.99
N TRP A 747 67.36 -40.50 42.35
CA TRP A 747 66.46 -41.61 42.63
C TRP A 747 67.05 -42.96 42.26
N GLN A 748 67.67 -43.09 41.08
CA GLN A 748 68.37 -44.32 40.68
C GLN A 748 69.44 -44.72 41.70
N PHE A 749 70.21 -43.74 42.21
CA PHE A 749 71.20 -43.97 43.25
C PHE A 749 70.59 -44.48 44.57
N ILE A 750 69.44 -43.94 44.97
CA ILE A 750 68.71 -44.41 46.17
C ILE A 750 68.18 -45.83 45.96
N ASN A 751 67.63 -46.13 44.79
CA ASN A 751 67.10 -47.46 44.47
C ASN A 751 68.22 -48.53 44.46
N ASP A 752 69.38 -48.22 43.86
CA ASP A 752 70.57 -49.08 43.89
C ASP A 752 71.07 -49.35 45.33
N LYS A 753 71.01 -48.33 46.20
CA LYS A 753 71.31 -48.47 47.63
C LYS A 753 70.29 -49.35 48.35
N ILE A 754 68.99 -49.22 48.06
CA ILE A 754 67.93 -50.06 48.64
C ILE A 754 68.08 -51.52 48.19
N VAL A 755 68.39 -51.77 46.91
CA VAL A 755 68.68 -53.12 46.39
C VAL A 755 69.91 -53.72 47.07
N SER A 756 70.96 -52.92 47.27
CA SER A 756 72.17 -53.32 48.02
C SER A 756 71.88 -53.63 49.50
N MET A 757 70.95 -52.90 50.13
CA MET A 757 70.49 -53.19 51.50
C MET A 757 69.62 -54.45 51.57
N LYS A 758 68.75 -54.71 50.58
CA LYS A 758 68.00 -55.97 50.46
C LYS A 758 68.92 -57.18 50.30
N GLN A 759 70.03 -57.04 49.58
CA GLN A 759 71.03 -58.11 49.43
C GLN A 759 71.85 -58.36 50.71
N MET A 760 72.07 -57.35 51.55
CA MET A 760 72.75 -57.50 52.85
C MET A 760 71.89 -58.20 53.93
N VAL A 761 70.56 -58.19 53.80
CA VAL A 761 69.65 -58.78 54.79
C VAL A 761 69.43 -60.28 54.59
N SER A 762 69.91 -60.88 53.50
CA SER A 762 69.60 -62.28 53.15
C SER A 762 70.70 -63.31 53.47
N ILE A 763 71.74 -62.98 54.24
CA ILE A 763 72.82 -63.93 54.59
C ILE A 763 73.30 -63.75 56.05
N LYS A 764 72.74 -64.54 56.98
CA LYS A 764 73.49 -65.38 57.94
C LYS A 764 72.58 -66.19 58.87
N THR A 765 72.48 -67.48 58.51
CA THR A 765 72.53 -68.70 59.34
C THR A 765 71.53 -68.91 60.50
N ALA A 766 70.65 -69.89 60.27
CA ALA A 766 70.55 -71.12 61.03
C ALA A 766 70.79 -71.06 62.56
N GLY A 767 69.69 -71.16 63.30
CA GLY A 767 69.60 -71.87 64.57
C GLY A 767 69.54 -71.02 65.84
N VAL A 768 68.34 -70.57 66.24
CA VAL A 768 67.95 -70.36 67.65
C VAL A 768 66.43 -70.60 67.82
N THR A 769 66.09 -71.11 69.00
CA THR A 769 64.83 -71.68 69.54
C THR A 769 63.73 -70.67 69.93
N GLU A 770 62.55 -71.23 70.27
CA GLU A 770 61.19 -70.66 70.29
C GLU A 770 60.88 -69.51 71.27
N GLU A 771 61.72 -69.17 72.24
CA GLU A 771 61.31 -68.23 73.32
C GLU A 771 61.76 -66.76 73.16
N HIS A 772 62.58 -66.41 72.16
CA HIS A 772 62.90 -65.00 71.81
C HIS A 772 62.16 -64.48 70.57
N LEU A 773 61.37 -65.32 69.92
CA LEU A 773 60.77 -65.06 68.61
C LEU A 773 59.50 -64.20 68.68
N VAL A 774 58.72 -64.28 69.76
CA VAL A 774 57.46 -63.54 69.90
C VAL A 774 57.69 -62.04 70.10
N GLN A 775 58.70 -61.66 70.90
CA GLN A 775 59.05 -60.25 71.12
C GLN A 775 59.68 -59.58 69.87
N ILE A 776 60.46 -60.35 69.09
CA ILE A 776 61.01 -59.87 67.82
C ILE A 776 59.91 -59.77 66.77
N ILE A 777 58.94 -60.69 66.73
CA ILE A 777 57.85 -60.61 65.76
C ILE A 777 56.94 -59.41 66.03
N GLU A 778 56.58 -59.10 67.28
CA GLU A 778 55.72 -57.94 67.56
C GLU A 778 56.40 -56.60 67.23
N ASP A 779 57.67 -56.39 67.64
CA ASP A 779 58.42 -55.18 67.29
C ASP A 779 58.75 -55.09 65.79
N PHE A 780 58.92 -56.23 65.10
CA PHE A 780 59.21 -56.25 63.67
C PHE A 780 57.96 -56.01 62.83
N THR A 781 56.77 -56.46 63.26
CA THR A 781 55.53 -56.31 62.49
C THR A 781 55.05 -54.85 62.48
N ASP A 782 55.16 -54.13 63.61
CA ASP A 782 54.79 -52.71 63.70
C ASP A 782 55.75 -51.81 62.91
N ASN A 783 57.06 -52.13 62.92
CA ASN A 783 58.04 -51.39 62.12
C ASN A 783 57.92 -51.68 60.61
N LEU A 784 57.48 -52.88 60.21
CA LEU A 784 57.32 -53.24 58.80
C LEU A 784 56.09 -52.59 58.16
N PHE A 785 54.99 -52.40 58.92
CA PHE A 785 53.79 -51.72 58.43
C PHE A 785 54.05 -50.22 58.19
N ALA A 786 54.73 -49.55 59.13
CA ALA A 786 55.11 -48.14 59.00
C ALA A 786 56.14 -47.89 57.87
N LEU A 787 57.01 -48.87 57.61
CA LEU A 787 57.98 -48.79 56.51
C LEU A 787 57.33 -49.06 55.15
N ASN A 788 56.41 -50.02 55.05
CA ASN A 788 55.69 -50.32 53.81
C ASN A 788 54.77 -49.17 53.37
N GLU A 789 54.11 -48.47 54.30
CA GLU A 789 53.26 -47.33 53.95
C GLU A 789 54.09 -46.14 53.42
N LYS A 790 55.27 -45.89 54.00
CA LYS A 790 56.22 -44.87 53.50
C LYS A 790 56.85 -45.27 52.16
N LEU A 791 57.15 -46.56 51.95
CA LEU A 791 57.72 -47.04 50.69
C LEU A 791 56.71 -46.98 49.54
N ALA A 792 55.44 -47.28 49.80
CA ALA A 792 54.38 -47.14 48.80
C ALA A 792 54.26 -45.68 48.33
N LYS A 793 54.22 -44.72 49.27
CA LYS A 793 54.17 -43.30 48.95
C LYS A 793 55.38 -42.81 48.14
N VAL A 794 56.57 -43.34 48.44
CA VAL A 794 57.80 -43.01 47.72
C VAL A 794 57.85 -43.63 46.31
N ILE A 795 57.24 -44.82 46.12
CA ILE A 795 57.12 -45.43 44.80
C ILE A 795 56.16 -44.63 43.92
N ASP A 796 55.04 -44.17 44.48
CA ASP A 796 54.08 -43.31 43.76
C ASP A 796 54.76 -42.00 43.29
N GLU A 797 55.52 -41.33 44.17
CA GLU A 797 56.30 -40.13 43.80
C GLU A 797 57.34 -40.40 42.69
N SER A 798 57.89 -41.62 42.61
CA SER A 798 58.83 -42.01 41.55
C SER A 798 58.16 -42.28 40.20
N ILE A 799 56.95 -42.85 40.22
CA ILE A 799 56.15 -43.08 39.01
C ILE A 799 55.69 -41.73 38.44
N GLU A 800 55.24 -40.81 39.29
CA GLU A 800 54.87 -39.44 38.88
C GLU A 800 56.06 -38.70 38.24
N LEU A 801 57.27 -38.82 38.80
CA LEU A 801 58.48 -38.22 38.22
C LEU A 801 58.86 -38.82 36.85
N ALA A 802 58.70 -40.13 36.68
CA ALA A 802 58.97 -40.80 35.40
C ALA A 802 57.96 -40.41 34.32
N GLU A 803 56.67 -40.34 34.67
CA GLU A 803 55.61 -39.83 33.78
C GLU A 803 55.84 -38.36 33.41
N GLN A 804 56.25 -37.54 34.36
CA GLN A 804 56.59 -36.13 34.10
C GLN A 804 57.77 -36.00 33.13
N LYS A 805 58.80 -36.84 33.27
CA LYS A 805 59.94 -36.87 32.36
C LYS A 805 59.53 -37.28 30.95
N GLU A 806 58.78 -38.36 30.79
CA GLU A 806 58.32 -38.86 29.48
C GLU A 806 57.48 -37.80 28.75
N ASN A 807 56.59 -37.11 29.47
CA ASN A 807 55.79 -36.01 28.91
C ASN A 807 56.65 -34.82 28.45
N LEU A 808 57.68 -34.44 29.22
CA LEU A 808 58.59 -33.35 28.83
C LEU A 808 59.46 -33.73 27.62
N GLU A 809 59.95 -34.97 27.53
CA GLU A 809 60.70 -35.46 26.37
C GLU A 809 59.83 -35.50 25.10
N ALA A 810 58.58 -35.94 25.22
CA ALA A 810 57.62 -35.91 24.13
C ALA A 810 57.30 -34.48 23.67
N ARG A 811 57.16 -33.54 24.61
CA ARG A 811 56.94 -32.11 24.32
C ARG A 811 58.15 -31.48 23.63
N TYR A 812 59.36 -31.80 24.07
CA TYR A 812 60.61 -31.37 23.45
C TYR A 812 60.71 -31.80 21.98
N ALA A 813 60.42 -33.08 21.70
CA ALA A 813 60.42 -33.61 20.34
C ALA A 813 59.39 -32.91 19.44
N GLN A 814 58.16 -32.70 19.95
CA GLN A 814 57.10 -32.00 19.21
C GLN A 814 57.46 -30.56 18.84
N ILE A 815 58.05 -29.80 19.78
CA ILE A 815 58.45 -28.41 19.54
C ILE A 815 59.57 -28.35 18.48
N ASN A 816 60.56 -29.23 18.56
CA ASN A 816 61.64 -29.30 17.57
C ASN A 816 61.14 -29.66 16.16
N ASP A 817 60.23 -30.62 16.04
CA ASP A 817 59.61 -30.97 14.75
C ASP A 817 58.83 -29.78 14.17
N ALA A 818 58.06 -29.07 15.01
CA ALA A 818 57.34 -27.86 14.60
C ALA A 818 58.28 -26.73 14.15
N LEU A 819 59.41 -26.54 14.83
CA LEU A 819 60.44 -25.56 14.45
C LEU A 819 61.06 -25.85 13.09
N VAL A 820 61.32 -27.12 12.77
CA VAL A 820 61.86 -27.53 11.45
C VAL A 820 60.86 -27.24 10.33
N VAL A 821 59.59 -27.61 10.52
CA VAL A 821 58.53 -27.39 9.53
C VAL A 821 58.34 -25.89 9.26
N LYS A 822 58.15 -25.09 10.33
CA LYS A 822 57.94 -23.64 10.20
C LYS A 822 59.15 -22.92 9.61
N SER A 823 60.36 -23.37 9.92
CA SER A 823 61.58 -22.82 9.31
C SER A 823 61.66 -23.10 7.82
N SER A 824 61.16 -24.26 7.37
CA SER A 824 61.04 -24.58 5.93
C SER A 824 60.02 -23.70 5.23
N GLU A 825 58.84 -23.51 5.83
CA GLU A 825 57.78 -22.63 5.28
C GLU A 825 58.31 -21.20 5.07
N VAL A 826 59.04 -20.64 6.05
CA VAL A 826 59.64 -19.30 5.94
C VAL A 826 60.60 -19.20 4.75
N ASN A 827 61.36 -20.25 4.46
CA ASN A 827 62.29 -20.25 3.34
C ASN A 827 61.56 -20.33 1.99
N GLU A 828 60.49 -21.13 1.89
CA GLU A 828 59.64 -21.19 0.69
C GLU A 828 58.98 -19.83 0.39
N TRP A 829 58.50 -19.13 1.41
CA TRP A 829 57.96 -17.77 1.26
C TRP A 829 59.02 -16.75 0.84
N LYS A 830 60.27 -16.89 1.30
CA LYS A 830 61.39 -16.04 0.87
C LYS A 830 61.81 -16.31 -0.58
N ASP A 831 61.75 -17.57 -1.03
CA ASP A 831 62.02 -17.95 -2.42
C ASP A 831 61.00 -17.34 -3.39
N LEU A 832 59.71 -17.27 -3.00
CA LEU A 832 58.67 -16.58 -3.78
C LEU A 832 58.91 -15.07 -3.92
N LEU A 833 59.63 -14.46 -2.97
CA LEU A 833 60.07 -13.06 -3.08
C LEU A 833 61.36 -12.90 -3.91
N GLY A 834 61.98 -14.00 -4.36
CA GLY A 834 63.24 -14.00 -5.10
C GLY A 834 64.46 -13.67 -4.24
N ILE A 835 64.40 -13.98 -2.94
CA ILE A 835 65.37 -13.53 -1.93
C ILE A 835 66.16 -14.72 -1.40
N SER A 836 67.48 -14.72 -1.62
CA SER A 836 68.37 -15.79 -1.18
C SER A 836 69.12 -15.52 0.12
N THR A 837 69.14 -14.26 0.61
CA THR A 837 69.88 -13.90 1.83
C THR A 837 69.04 -13.07 2.81
N GLN A 838 69.41 -13.13 4.09
CA GLN A 838 68.71 -12.37 5.14
C GLN A 838 68.93 -10.85 5.00
N GLU A 839 70.06 -10.41 4.43
CA GLU A 839 70.33 -9.00 4.14
C GLU A 839 69.44 -8.49 2.99
N ASP A 840 69.28 -9.28 1.93
CA ASP A 840 68.37 -8.97 0.82
C ASP A 840 66.91 -8.88 1.31
N TYR A 841 66.51 -9.76 2.24
CA TYR A 841 65.18 -9.70 2.86
C TYR A 841 64.93 -8.38 3.59
N VAL A 842 65.89 -7.92 4.39
CA VAL A 842 65.78 -6.67 5.14
C VAL A 842 65.70 -5.47 4.20
N GLN A 843 66.47 -5.46 3.11
CA GLN A 843 66.46 -4.38 2.13
C GLN A 843 65.17 -4.34 1.32
N VAL A 844 64.74 -5.47 0.74
CA VAL A 844 63.49 -5.57 -0.03
C VAL A 844 62.29 -5.21 0.83
N LYS A 845 62.29 -5.65 2.10
CA LYS A 845 61.28 -5.27 3.09
C LYS A 845 61.26 -3.76 3.33
N ALA A 846 62.42 -3.13 3.53
CA ALA A 846 62.50 -1.69 3.77
C ALA A 846 62.00 -0.88 2.57
N ASP A 847 62.34 -1.30 1.35
CA ASP A 847 61.93 -0.63 0.11
C ASP A 847 60.43 -0.78 -0.16
N ILE A 848 59.87 -1.98 0.04
CA ILE A 848 58.42 -2.23 -0.07
C ILE A 848 57.66 -1.47 1.01
N GLN A 849 58.15 -1.47 2.25
CA GLN A 849 57.52 -0.71 3.36
C GLN A 849 57.58 0.81 3.13
N ALA A 850 58.65 1.33 2.51
CA ALA A 850 58.75 2.73 2.13
C ALA A 850 57.77 3.10 1.01
N ALA A 851 57.69 2.29 -0.06
CA ALA A 851 56.72 2.46 -1.15
C ALA A 851 55.27 2.35 -0.66
N LEU A 852 54.99 1.46 0.30
CA LEU A 852 53.70 1.37 0.98
C LEU A 852 53.43 2.57 1.87
N LYS A 853 54.43 3.16 2.51
CA LYS A 853 54.27 4.36 3.36
C LYS A 853 53.87 5.59 2.52
N GLU A 854 54.41 5.70 1.31
CA GLU A 854 54.05 6.72 0.33
C GLU A 854 52.62 6.50 -0.22
N ASN A 855 52.26 5.23 -0.49
CA ASN A 855 50.91 4.84 -0.91
C ASN A 855 49.90 4.66 0.26
N LYS A 856 50.31 4.81 1.52
CA LYS A 856 49.49 4.53 2.72
C LYS A 856 48.24 5.38 2.80
N LYS A 857 48.32 6.65 2.36
CA LYS A 857 47.16 7.56 2.28
C LYS A 857 46.16 7.12 1.21
N LYS A 858 46.63 6.57 0.09
CA LYS A 858 45.79 6.06 -1.00
C LYS A 858 45.12 4.74 -0.59
N TYR A 859 45.90 3.80 -0.06
CA TYR A 859 45.41 2.52 0.47
C TYR A 859 44.44 2.68 1.63
N SER A 860 44.68 3.61 2.56
CA SER A 860 43.75 3.87 3.67
C SER A 860 42.38 4.38 3.19
N LYS A 861 42.33 5.09 2.05
CA LYS A 861 41.06 5.49 1.43
C LYS A 861 40.39 4.32 0.68
N TYR A 862 41.18 3.51 -0.02
CA TYR A 862 40.68 2.32 -0.74
C TYR A 862 40.15 1.25 0.22
N SER A 863 40.91 0.88 1.25
CA SER A 863 40.52 -0.14 2.24
C SER A 863 39.23 0.21 2.99
N LYS A 864 38.95 1.49 3.24
CA LYS A 864 37.65 1.91 3.82
C LYS A 864 36.47 1.58 2.91
N ILE A 865 36.63 1.79 1.60
CA ILE A 865 35.59 1.53 0.60
C ILE A 865 35.49 0.04 0.29
N GLU A 866 36.62 -0.67 0.26
CA GLU A 866 36.69 -2.13 0.11
C GLU A 866 36.00 -2.85 1.28
N ASN A 867 36.31 -2.47 2.52
CA ASN A 867 35.65 -3.02 3.71
C ASN A 867 34.14 -2.75 3.70
N LEU A 868 33.73 -1.55 3.29
CA LEU A 868 32.30 -1.23 3.15
C LEU A 868 31.65 -2.13 2.09
N CYS A 869 32.26 -2.28 0.92
CA CYS A 869 31.74 -3.15 -0.14
C CYS A 869 31.67 -4.62 0.29
N GLN A 870 32.67 -5.13 1.02
CA GLN A 870 32.68 -6.49 1.55
C GLN A 870 31.61 -6.70 2.63
N GLU A 871 31.40 -5.72 3.51
CA GLU A 871 30.31 -5.72 4.49
C GLU A 871 28.94 -5.75 3.80
N TRP A 872 28.75 -4.92 2.77
CA TRP A 872 27.52 -4.92 1.96
C TRP A 872 27.32 -6.28 1.27
N GLN A 873 28.34 -6.82 0.60
CA GLN A 873 28.26 -8.15 -0.03
C GLN A 873 27.90 -9.25 0.98
N LYS A 874 28.47 -9.20 2.19
CA LYS A 874 28.16 -10.15 3.25
C LYS A 874 26.71 -10.03 3.73
N ARG A 875 26.19 -8.81 3.92
CA ARG A 875 24.77 -8.56 4.28
C ARG A 875 23.82 -9.05 3.19
N VAL A 876 24.11 -8.78 1.93
CA VAL A 876 23.28 -9.26 0.80
C VAL A 876 23.28 -10.78 0.71
N THR A 877 24.43 -11.43 0.91
CA THR A 877 24.54 -12.90 0.84
C THR A 877 23.87 -13.60 2.03
N GLN A 878 23.84 -12.95 3.20
CA GLN A 878 23.24 -13.52 4.42
C GLN A 878 21.72 -13.33 4.52
N GLY A 879 21.11 -12.52 3.64
CA GLY A 879 19.65 -12.39 3.53
C GLY A 879 18.97 -11.56 4.64
N ASP A 880 19.74 -10.93 5.53
CA ASP A 880 19.20 -10.12 6.63
C ASP A 880 18.63 -8.78 6.12
N GLY A 881 17.31 -8.72 5.96
CA GLY A 881 16.57 -7.45 5.89
C GLY A 881 16.52 -6.72 4.55
N LEU A 882 17.10 -7.26 3.46
CA LEU A 882 17.22 -6.58 2.16
C LEU A 882 16.02 -6.74 1.21
N LEU A 883 14.95 -7.37 1.67
CA LEU A 883 13.69 -7.51 0.92
C LEU A 883 13.10 -6.14 0.54
N GLN A 884 13.25 -5.14 1.42
CA GLN A 884 12.71 -3.81 1.16
C GLN A 884 13.47 -3.10 0.05
N GLU A 885 14.80 -3.23 0.02
CA GLU A 885 15.70 -2.64 -0.97
C GLU A 885 15.60 -3.34 -2.32
N SER A 886 15.44 -4.67 -2.36
CA SER A 886 15.21 -5.39 -3.61
C SER A 886 13.85 -5.03 -4.21
N LEU A 887 12.79 -4.98 -3.38
CA LEU A 887 11.48 -4.48 -3.79
C LEU A 887 11.53 -3.00 -4.20
N ALA A 888 12.40 -2.19 -3.60
CA ALA A 888 12.61 -0.80 -3.97
C ALA A 888 13.13 -0.66 -5.42
N ASP A 889 13.95 -1.59 -5.90
CA ASP A 889 14.48 -1.58 -7.27
C ASP A 889 13.51 -2.12 -8.32
N ALA A 890 12.41 -2.76 -7.90
CA ALA A 890 11.37 -3.22 -8.83
C ALA A 890 10.53 -2.06 -9.38
N THR A 891 10.40 -2.01 -10.71
CA THR A 891 9.59 -1.05 -11.45
C THR A 891 8.14 -1.51 -11.54
N LEU A 892 7.94 -2.80 -11.85
CA LEU A 892 6.64 -3.41 -12.08
C LEU A 892 6.39 -4.56 -11.11
N VAL A 893 5.24 -4.57 -10.44
CA VAL A 893 4.82 -5.69 -9.59
C VAL A 893 3.52 -6.25 -10.14
N GLY A 894 3.46 -7.56 -10.38
CA GLY A 894 2.27 -8.28 -10.80
C GLY A 894 1.77 -9.22 -9.72
N ALA A 895 0.53 -9.05 -9.29
CA ALA A 895 -0.07 -9.85 -8.22
C ALA A 895 -1.57 -10.04 -8.44
N THR A 896 -2.17 -11.02 -7.77
CA THR A 896 -3.63 -11.03 -7.66
C THR A 896 -4.10 -9.93 -6.69
N CYS A 897 -5.35 -9.48 -6.79
CA CYS A 897 -5.91 -8.44 -5.91
C CYS A 897 -5.68 -8.75 -4.41
N LEU A 898 -5.79 -10.01 -4.01
CA LEU A 898 -5.55 -10.46 -2.64
C LEU A 898 -4.10 -10.89 -2.38
N GLY A 899 -3.39 -11.29 -3.43
CA GLY A 899 -2.00 -11.74 -3.38
C GLY A 899 -1.04 -10.62 -3.04
N ILE A 900 -1.30 -9.38 -3.47
CA ILE A 900 -0.43 -8.22 -3.19
C ILE A 900 -0.26 -7.96 -1.69
N ALA A 901 -1.27 -8.28 -0.89
CA ALA A 901 -1.24 -8.05 0.54
C ALA A 901 -0.16 -8.87 1.28
N SER A 902 0.35 -9.98 0.69
CA SER A 902 1.45 -10.73 1.29
C SER A 902 2.77 -9.95 1.33
N LEU A 903 2.95 -8.96 0.46
CA LEU A 903 4.10 -8.05 0.48
C LEU A 903 3.96 -6.96 1.55
N SER A 904 2.73 -6.63 1.96
CA SER A 904 2.42 -5.48 2.81
C SER A 904 2.44 -5.74 4.32
N GLU A 905 2.54 -7.01 4.77
CA GLU A 905 2.47 -7.37 6.20
C GLU A 905 3.72 -6.99 7.02
N GLY A 906 4.76 -6.40 6.38
CA GLY A 906 5.95 -5.89 7.07
C GLY A 906 6.68 -4.73 6.39
N ILE A 907 6.21 -4.26 5.21
CA ILE A 907 6.87 -3.22 4.41
C ILE A 907 5.79 -2.25 3.86
N GLU A 908 5.92 -0.95 4.11
CA GLU A 908 5.10 0.08 3.44
C GLU A 908 5.52 0.18 1.97
N PHE A 909 4.69 -0.33 1.08
CA PHE A 909 4.94 -0.37 -0.36
C PHE A 909 3.86 0.42 -1.10
N ASN A 910 4.25 1.58 -1.66
CA ASN A 910 3.36 2.50 -2.36
C ASN A 910 3.65 2.48 -3.86
N PHE A 911 2.60 2.56 -4.66
CA PHE A 911 2.69 2.60 -6.11
C PHE A 911 2.25 3.96 -6.65
N ASP A 912 2.95 4.46 -7.66
CA ASP A 912 2.50 5.66 -8.38
C ASP A 912 1.26 5.32 -9.22
N TRP A 913 1.24 4.13 -9.81
CA TRP A 913 0.13 3.63 -10.61
C TRP A 913 -0.30 2.23 -10.17
N VAL A 914 -1.61 2.04 -10.01
CA VAL A 914 -2.24 0.74 -9.82
C VAL A 914 -3.18 0.50 -10.99
N ILE A 915 -2.90 -0.54 -11.77
CA ILE A 915 -3.72 -0.96 -12.90
C ILE A 915 -4.38 -2.29 -12.53
N VAL A 916 -5.70 -2.32 -12.45
CA VAL A 916 -6.48 -3.53 -12.14
C VAL A 916 -7.15 -4.05 -13.41
N ASP A 917 -6.67 -5.18 -13.94
CA ASP A 917 -7.29 -5.88 -15.07
C ASP A 917 -8.39 -6.83 -14.60
N GLU A 918 -9.39 -7.05 -15.45
CA GLU A 918 -10.61 -7.81 -15.16
C GLU A 918 -11.41 -7.30 -13.94
N ALA A 919 -11.36 -5.98 -13.68
CA ALA A 919 -12.01 -5.35 -12.53
C ALA A 919 -13.54 -5.53 -12.49
N GLY A 920 -14.19 -5.89 -13.61
CA GLY A 920 -15.62 -6.20 -13.64
C GLY A 920 -16.02 -7.49 -12.88
N LYS A 921 -15.06 -8.37 -12.59
CA LYS A 921 -15.29 -9.67 -11.95
C LYS A 921 -14.93 -9.74 -10.47
N ALA A 922 -14.16 -8.78 -9.98
CA ALA A 922 -13.76 -8.77 -8.58
C ALA A 922 -14.83 -8.08 -7.74
N THR A 923 -15.04 -8.58 -6.52
CA THR A 923 -15.99 -7.94 -5.60
C THR A 923 -15.47 -6.55 -5.20
N PRO A 924 -16.34 -5.61 -4.80
CA PRO A 924 -15.86 -4.29 -4.39
C PRO A 924 -14.75 -4.35 -3.33
N PRO A 925 -14.89 -5.10 -2.22
CA PRO A 925 -13.84 -5.16 -1.19
C PRO A 925 -12.53 -5.81 -1.66
N GLU A 926 -12.58 -6.73 -2.63
CA GLU A 926 -11.39 -7.34 -3.24
C GLU A 926 -10.58 -6.31 -4.05
N ILE A 927 -11.23 -5.48 -4.85
CA ILE A 927 -10.58 -4.43 -5.66
C ILE A 927 -10.01 -3.31 -4.78
N LEU A 928 -10.62 -3.04 -3.61
CA LEU A 928 -10.10 -2.03 -2.69
C LEU A 928 -8.68 -2.35 -2.19
N VAL A 929 -8.30 -3.63 -2.11
CA VAL A 929 -6.98 -4.06 -1.61
C VAL A 929 -5.83 -3.43 -2.43
N PRO A 930 -5.75 -3.61 -3.77
CA PRO A 930 -4.74 -2.93 -4.57
C PRO A 930 -4.96 -1.42 -4.68
N ILE A 931 -6.22 -0.93 -4.70
CA ILE A 931 -6.51 0.52 -4.76
C ILE A 931 -5.87 1.28 -3.60
N CYS A 932 -5.89 0.71 -2.40
CA CYS A 932 -5.34 1.37 -1.21
C CYS A 932 -3.85 1.70 -1.31
N LEU A 933 -3.11 1.01 -2.18
CA LEU A 933 -1.66 1.14 -2.34
C LEU A 933 -1.24 2.16 -3.42
N GLY A 934 -2.20 2.66 -4.22
CA GLY A 934 -1.93 3.49 -5.39
C GLY A 934 -2.14 4.98 -5.18
N LYS A 935 -1.28 5.81 -5.78
CA LYS A 935 -1.54 7.25 -5.95
C LYS A 935 -2.55 7.51 -7.06
N LYS A 936 -2.43 6.80 -8.18
CA LYS A 936 -3.35 6.86 -9.32
C LYS A 936 -3.81 5.46 -9.70
N VAL A 937 -5.10 5.32 -10.00
CA VAL A 937 -5.74 4.02 -10.25
C VAL A 937 -6.32 3.95 -11.65
N VAL A 938 -6.09 2.84 -12.35
CA VAL A 938 -6.71 2.52 -13.64
C VAL A 938 -7.44 1.19 -13.49
N LEU A 939 -8.75 1.21 -13.69
CA LEU A 939 -9.58 0.01 -13.63
C LEU A 939 -9.95 -0.39 -15.06
N VAL A 940 -9.55 -1.60 -15.47
CA VAL A 940 -9.83 -2.16 -16.79
C VAL A 940 -10.74 -3.36 -16.62
N GLY A 941 -11.85 -3.39 -17.35
CA GLY A 941 -12.85 -4.44 -17.14
C GLY A 941 -14.00 -4.39 -18.14
N ASP A 942 -15.01 -5.23 -17.91
CA ASP A 942 -16.23 -5.22 -18.69
C ASP A 942 -17.41 -5.72 -17.84
N HIS A 943 -18.28 -4.79 -17.42
CA HIS A 943 -19.44 -5.12 -16.59
C HIS A 943 -20.56 -5.83 -17.36
N LYS A 944 -20.46 -5.94 -18.70
CA LYS A 944 -21.38 -6.73 -19.53
C LYS A 944 -20.96 -8.21 -19.65
N GLN A 945 -19.80 -8.58 -19.09
CA GLN A 945 -19.35 -9.97 -18.92
C GLN A 945 -19.63 -10.46 -17.48
N LEU A 946 -19.12 -11.63 -17.11
CA LEU A 946 -19.46 -12.29 -15.83
C LEU A 946 -19.29 -11.35 -14.62
N PRO A 947 -20.29 -11.27 -13.74
CA PRO A 947 -20.20 -10.54 -12.48
C PRO A 947 -19.26 -11.27 -11.49
N PRO A 948 -18.99 -10.66 -10.32
CA PRO A 948 -18.33 -11.36 -9.22
C PRO A 948 -19.04 -12.65 -8.84
N VAL A 949 -18.25 -13.69 -8.59
CA VAL A 949 -18.78 -14.98 -8.13
C VAL A 949 -19.10 -14.87 -6.65
N VAL A 950 -20.39 -14.79 -6.32
CA VAL A 950 -20.84 -14.75 -4.93
C VAL A 950 -21.79 -15.91 -4.67
N ASP A 951 -21.59 -16.59 -3.54
CA ASP A 951 -22.43 -17.71 -3.13
C ASP A 951 -23.78 -17.18 -2.63
N GLU A 952 -24.84 -17.29 -3.42
CA GLU A 952 -26.20 -16.86 -3.03
C GLU A 952 -26.69 -17.50 -1.72
N ALA A 953 -26.11 -18.64 -1.30
CA ALA A 953 -26.41 -19.22 0.00
C ALA A 953 -26.06 -18.29 1.16
N ILE A 954 -25.20 -17.27 0.98
CA ILE A 954 -24.92 -16.29 2.04
C ILE A 954 -26.17 -15.50 2.46
N LEU A 955 -27.10 -15.28 1.53
CA LEU A 955 -28.37 -14.58 1.81
C LEU A 955 -29.25 -15.37 2.78
N LYS A 956 -29.05 -16.70 2.92
CA LYS A 956 -29.77 -17.52 3.91
C LYS A 956 -29.33 -17.22 5.35
N PHE A 957 -28.14 -16.66 5.56
CA PHE A 957 -27.60 -16.31 6.88
C PHE A 957 -27.92 -14.86 7.30
N GLN A 958 -28.69 -14.15 6.50
CA GLN A 958 -29.11 -12.79 6.76
C GLN A 958 -30.22 -12.74 7.82
N ASP A 959 -30.04 -11.90 8.85
CA ASP A 959 -31.07 -11.68 9.86
C ASP A 959 -32.21 -10.84 9.24
N LYS A 960 -33.42 -11.43 9.17
CA LYS A 960 -34.62 -10.83 8.53
C LYS A 960 -35.07 -9.47 9.10
N GLY A 961 -34.44 -8.98 10.18
CA GLY A 961 -34.80 -7.74 10.87
C GLY A 961 -33.80 -6.58 10.73
N SER A 962 -32.60 -6.77 10.17
CA SER A 962 -31.50 -5.79 10.25
C SER A 962 -30.76 -5.52 8.93
N MET A 963 -30.67 -6.48 8.02
CA MET A 963 -29.97 -6.33 6.75
C MET A 963 -30.96 -6.42 5.58
N ASN A 964 -30.79 -5.61 4.53
CA ASN A 964 -31.59 -5.68 3.29
C ASN A 964 -30.67 -5.82 2.07
N ILE A 965 -29.74 -6.79 2.12
CA ILE A 965 -28.89 -7.18 0.99
C ILE A 965 -29.71 -8.01 0.00
N LYS A 966 -29.67 -7.64 -1.27
CA LYS A 966 -30.26 -8.41 -2.37
C LYS A 966 -29.16 -9.11 -3.17
N LYS A 967 -29.57 -10.07 -4.00
CA LYS A 967 -28.68 -10.72 -4.97
C LYS A 967 -27.95 -9.69 -5.86
N GLU A 968 -28.65 -8.64 -6.28
CA GLU A 968 -28.10 -7.55 -7.10
C GLU A 968 -26.93 -6.83 -6.41
N ASP A 969 -26.97 -6.68 -5.08
CA ASP A 969 -25.90 -6.03 -4.31
C ASP A 969 -24.62 -6.90 -4.26
N LEU A 970 -24.77 -8.23 -4.37
CA LEU A 970 -23.66 -9.17 -4.43
C LEU A 970 -23.00 -9.20 -5.81
N GLU A 971 -23.79 -9.09 -6.88
CA GLU A 971 -23.33 -9.13 -8.27
C GLU A 971 -22.79 -7.77 -8.76
N LEU A 972 -23.02 -6.68 -8.02
CA LEU A 972 -22.53 -5.35 -8.37
C LEU A 972 -21.03 -5.20 -8.06
N SER A 973 -20.20 -5.18 -9.11
CA SER A 973 -18.76 -4.87 -8.97
C SER A 973 -18.53 -3.37 -8.73
N LEU A 974 -17.38 -3.03 -8.14
CA LEU A 974 -16.96 -1.63 -8.00
C LEU A 974 -16.81 -0.96 -9.38
N PHE A 975 -16.34 -1.71 -10.38
CA PHE A 975 -16.23 -1.23 -11.76
C PHE A 975 -17.58 -0.79 -12.30
N GLU A 976 -18.62 -1.63 -12.16
CA GLU A 976 -19.98 -1.32 -12.63
C GLU A 976 -20.59 -0.13 -11.87
N TYR A 977 -20.37 -0.06 -10.56
CA TYR A 977 -20.83 1.07 -9.76
C TYR A 977 -20.19 2.40 -10.21
N LEU A 978 -18.87 2.41 -10.46
CA LEU A 978 -18.16 3.60 -10.92
C LEU A 978 -18.56 3.98 -12.35
N GLU A 979 -18.71 3.02 -13.26
CA GLU A 979 -19.06 3.27 -14.67
C GLU A 979 -20.32 4.13 -14.81
N ARG A 980 -21.33 3.88 -13.97
CA ARG A 980 -22.63 4.56 -14.00
C ARG A 980 -22.56 6.04 -13.61
N SER A 981 -21.58 6.44 -12.80
CA SER A 981 -21.58 7.76 -12.14
C SER A 981 -20.29 8.57 -12.30
N LEU A 982 -19.21 7.96 -12.79
CA LEU A 982 -17.94 8.63 -13.06
C LEU A 982 -18.09 9.58 -14.26
N SER A 983 -17.40 10.72 -14.20
CA SER A 983 -17.31 11.69 -15.31
C SER A 983 -16.83 11.03 -16.61
N ASP A 984 -17.39 11.45 -17.75
CA ASP A 984 -17.04 10.95 -19.09
C ASP A 984 -15.57 11.21 -19.47
N ASP A 985 -14.93 12.19 -18.84
CA ASP A 985 -13.50 12.47 -19.03
C ASP A 985 -12.59 11.43 -18.35
N CYS A 986 -13.12 10.76 -17.32
CA CYS A 986 -12.39 9.75 -16.54
C CYS A 986 -12.80 8.32 -16.91
N LYS A 987 -13.60 8.13 -17.97
CA LYS A 987 -13.96 6.80 -18.50
C LYS A 987 -13.94 6.74 -20.02
N ASN A 988 -13.76 5.53 -20.55
CA ASN A 988 -13.93 5.27 -21.98
C ASN A 988 -14.30 3.81 -22.26
N ILE A 989 -14.80 3.55 -23.48
CA ILE A 989 -15.04 2.21 -24.01
C ILE A 989 -14.16 1.96 -25.25
N LEU A 990 -13.60 0.76 -25.35
CA LEU A 990 -12.96 0.29 -26.59
C LEU A 990 -14.04 -0.24 -27.53
N ASP A 991 -14.08 0.27 -28.76
CA ASP A 991 -15.15 -0.01 -29.73
C ASP A 991 -14.71 -0.91 -30.89
N GLU A 992 -13.42 -1.20 -31.08
CA GLU A 992 -12.94 -2.06 -32.18
C GLU A 992 -12.51 -3.45 -31.71
N GLN A 993 -13.08 -4.52 -32.28
CA GLN A 993 -12.75 -5.92 -31.97
C GLN A 993 -11.99 -6.62 -33.11
N TYR A 994 -11.03 -7.47 -32.73
CA TYR A 994 -10.09 -8.16 -33.63
C TYR A 994 -10.13 -9.69 -33.52
N ARG A 995 -11.07 -10.24 -32.73
CA ARG A 995 -11.14 -11.67 -32.40
C ARG A 995 -12.10 -12.42 -33.33
N MET A 996 -13.35 -11.96 -33.35
CA MET A 996 -14.50 -12.70 -33.87
C MET A 996 -14.68 -12.43 -35.35
N ASN A 997 -15.24 -13.41 -36.07
CA ASN A 997 -15.86 -13.20 -37.37
C ASN A 997 -16.87 -12.04 -37.31
N PRO A 998 -16.93 -11.13 -38.31
CA PRO A 998 -17.86 -10.00 -38.29
C PRO A 998 -19.31 -10.36 -37.99
N VAL A 999 -19.82 -11.48 -38.53
CA VAL A 999 -21.20 -11.93 -38.29
C VAL A 999 -21.47 -12.18 -36.81
N ILE A 1000 -20.49 -12.75 -36.10
CA ILE A 1000 -20.58 -13.04 -34.67
C ILE A 1000 -20.32 -11.76 -33.86
N GLY A 1001 -19.34 -10.95 -34.26
CA GLY A 1001 -19.05 -9.66 -33.62
C GLY A 1001 -20.26 -8.72 -33.63
N ASP A 1002 -20.96 -8.63 -34.76
CA ASP A 1002 -22.16 -7.80 -34.93
C ASP A 1002 -23.34 -8.32 -34.08
N LEU A 1003 -23.48 -9.65 -33.92
CA LEU A 1003 -24.44 -10.24 -32.98
C LEU A 1003 -24.15 -9.79 -31.55
N ILE A 1004 -22.90 -9.93 -31.11
CA ILE A 1004 -22.47 -9.53 -29.76
C ILE A 1004 -22.68 -8.03 -29.55
N SER A 1005 -22.29 -7.22 -30.54
CA SER A 1005 -22.44 -5.77 -30.53
C SER A 1005 -23.89 -5.35 -30.32
N LYS A 1006 -24.81 -5.91 -31.12
CA LYS A 1006 -26.23 -5.59 -31.07
C LYS A 1006 -26.89 -6.01 -29.76
N LEU A 1007 -26.56 -7.20 -29.25
CA LEU A 1007 -27.21 -7.76 -28.07
C LEU A 1007 -26.70 -7.20 -26.75
N PHE A 1008 -25.41 -6.88 -26.66
CA PHE A 1008 -24.77 -6.59 -25.37
C PHE A 1008 -24.13 -5.19 -25.28
N TYR A 1009 -23.87 -4.53 -26.42
CA TYR A 1009 -23.10 -3.28 -26.48
C TYR A 1009 -23.77 -2.17 -27.30
N GLU A 1010 -25.07 -2.25 -27.56
CA GLU A 1010 -25.85 -1.18 -28.23
C GLU A 1010 -25.26 -0.76 -29.59
N ASP A 1011 -24.81 -1.73 -30.38
CA ASP A 1011 -24.17 -1.51 -31.70
C ASP A 1011 -22.86 -0.67 -31.65
N LYS A 1012 -22.25 -0.49 -30.47
CA LYS A 1012 -21.00 0.26 -30.32
C LYS A 1012 -19.76 -0.53 -30.74
N LEU A 1013 -19.82 -1.87 -30.74
CA LEU A 1013 -18.67 -2.72 -31.07
C LEU A 1013 -18.57 -2.95 -32.59
N ILE A 1014 -17.40 -2.68 -33.16
CA ILE A 1014 -17.10 -2.71 -34.59
C ILE A 1014 -16.08 -3.81 -34.88
N SER A 1015 -16.38 -4.66 -35.85
CA SER A 1015 -15.49 -5.73 -36.30
C SER A 1015 -14.43 -5.23 -37.28
N ARG A 1016 -13.14 -5.37 -36.93
CA ARG A 1016 -12.00 -5.05 -37.81
C ARG A 1016 -11.40 -6.26 -38.51
N THR A 1017 -11.94 -7.45 -38.27
CA THR A 1017 -11.61 -8.69 -38.98
C THR A 1017 -12.34 -8.75 -40.34
N SER A 1018 -11.80 -9.52 -41.29
CA SER A 1018 -12.49 -9.80 -42.55
C SER A 1018 -13.30 -11.11 -42.48
N LYS A 1019 -14.39 -11.20 -43.25
CA LYS A 1019 -15.18 -12.44 -43.33
C LYS A 1019 -14.36 -13.56 -43.98
N GLU A 1020 -13.56 -13.21 -44.97
CA GLU A 1020 -12.72 -14.14 -45.73
C GLU A 1020 -11.65 -14.78 -44.84
N GLU A 1021 -11.06 -14.02 -43.92
CA GLU A 1021 -10.05 -14.53 -42.98
C GLU A 1021 -10.65 -15.37 -41.85
N LYS A 1022 -11.84 -15.00 -41.35
CA LYS A 1022 -12.45 -15.59 -40.15
C LYS A 1022 -13.58 -16.57 -40.44
N THR A 1023 -13.72 -17.06 -41.66
CA THR A 1023 -14.72 -18.07 -42.02
C THR A 1023 -14.04 -19.37 -42.41
N ILE A 1024 -14.40 -20.45 -41.72
CA ILE A 1024 -13.98 -21.80 -42.11
C ILE A 1024 -14.83 -22.22 -43.31
N PRO A 1025 -14.25 -22.63 -44.44
CA PRO A 1025 -14.99 -22.91 -45.67
C PRO A 1025 -15.67 -24.30 -45.64
N LEU A 1026 -16.49 -24.55 -44.61
CA LEU A 1026 -17.23 -25.80 -44.42
C LEU A 1026 -18.43 -25.88 -45.38
N LYS A 1027 -18.42 -26.88 -46.25
CA LYS A 1027 -19.49 -27.16 -47.22
C LYS A 1027 -20.80 -27.48 -46.51
N MET A 1028 -20.74 -28.28 -45.43
CA MET A 1028 -21.93 -28.67 -44.65
C MET A 1028 -22.71 -27.50 -44.02
N TYR A 1029 -22.08 -26.32 -43.92
CA TYR A 1029 -22.68 -25.10 -43.38
C TYR A 1029 -22.69 -23.95 -44.40
N GLU A 1030 -22.48 -24.23 -45.68
CA GLU A 1030 -22.52 -23.22 -46.74
C GLU A 1030 -21.57 -22.03 -46.46
N ASN A 1031 -20.41 -22.29 -45.83
CA ASN A 1031 -19.44 -21.28 -45.40
C ASN A 1031 -20.03 -20.20 -44.45
N ARG A 1032 -21.05 -20.54 -43.65
CA ARG A 1032 -21.64 -19.64 -42.65
C ARG A 1032 -20.94 -19.81 -41.30
N SER A 1033 -20.80 -18.71 -40.55
CA SER A 1033 -20.02 -18.66 -39.30
C SER A 1033 -20.86 -18.71 -38.03
N LEU A 1034 -22.20 -18.57 -38.13
CA LEU A 1034 -23.11 -18.69 -37.00
C LEU A 1034 -24.24 -19.66 -37.32
N ILE A 1035 -24.29 -20.79 -36.61
CA ILE A 1035 -25.20 -21.90 -36.90
C ILE A 1035 -26.07 -22.18 -35.68
N TRP A 1036 -27.38 -22.32 -35.88
CA TRP A 1036 -28.29 -22.89 -34.90
C TRP A 1036 -28.81 -24.25 -35.38
N LEU A 1037 -28.48 -25.30 -34.64
CA LEU A 1037 -28.98 -26.65 -34.81
C LEU A 1037 -30.17 -26.87 -33.88
N SER A 1038 -31.37 -26.74 -34.43
CA SER A 1038 -32.60 -26.81 -33.69
C SER A 1038 -33.03 -28.26 -33.45
N THR A 1039 -33.20 -28.62 -32.18
CA THR A 1039 -33.78 -29.92 -31.79
C THR A 1039 -35.31 -29.87 -31.66
N ALA A 1040 -35.95 -28.77 -32.02
CA ALA A 1040 -37.35 -28.50 -31.72
C ALA A 1040 -38.34 -29.50 -32.36
N ASN A 1041 -37.98 -30.12 -33.48
CA ASN A 1041 -38.78 -31.19 -34.11
C ASN A 1041 -38.32 -32.61 -33.76
N ASN A 1042 -37.25 -32.75 -32.99
CA ASN A 1042 -36.72 -34.05 -32.59
C ASN A 1042 -37.58 -34.66 -31.46
N PRO A 1043 -38.00 -35.93 -31.55
CA PRO A 1043 -38.80 -36.58 -30.51
C PRO A 1043 -38.03 -36.77 -29.20
N ASP A 1044 -36.71 -36.96 -29.26
CA ASP A 1044 -35.86 -37.23 -28.10
C ASP A 1044 -35.29 -35.95 -27.46
N ARG A 1045 -35.81 -34.77 -27.85
CA ARG A 1045 -35.24 -33.46 -27.49
C ARG A 1045 -35.30 -33.08 -26.01
N ARG A 1046 -36.00 -33.85 -25.18
CA ARG A 1046 -36.35 -33.46 -23.81
C ARG A 1046 -35.13 -33.47 -22.89
N GLU A 1047 -35.13 -32.51 -21.96
CA GLU A 1047 -34.13 -32.44 -20.89
C GLU A 1047 -34.34 -33.56 -19.85
N GLU A 1048 -33.24 -33.97 -19.21
CA GLU A 1048 -33.22 -34.91 -18.08
C GLU A 1048 -32.73 -34.16 -16.82
N GLU A 1049 -33.45 -34.30 -15.71
CA GLU A 1049 -33.05 -33.74 -14.40
C GLU A 1049 -32.13 -34.72 -13.64
N ILE A 1050 -31.03 -34.22 -13.08
CA ILE A 1050 -30.05 -34.99 -12.31
C ILE A 1050 -29.67 -34.21 -11.06
N SER A 1051 -30.12 -34.67 -9.90
CA SER A 1051 -29.88 -34.00 -8.61
C SER A 1051 -30.31 -32.52 -8.70
N ASP A 1052 -29.35 -31.61 -8.73
CA ASP A 1052 -29.49 -30.14 -8.77
C ASP A 1052 -29.10 -29.54 -10.14
N SER A 1053 -28.97 -30.37 -11.18
CA SER A 1053 -28.56 -29.97 -12.53
C SER A 1053 -29.41 -30.64 -13.63
N TYR A 1054 -29.22 -30.24 -14.88
CA TYR A 1054 -29.88 -30.83 -16.04
C TYR A 1054 -28.87 -31.31 -17.09
N ARG A 1055 -29.31 -32.25 -17.95
CA ARG A 1055 -28.58 -32.68 -19.14
C ARG A 1055 -29.54 -32.93 -20.31
N ASN A 1056 -29.01 -33.02 -21.52
CA ASN A 1056 -29.77 -33.34 -22.72
C ASN A 1056 -28.96 -34.30 -23.59
N SER A 1057 -29.39 -35.57 -23.62
CA SER A 1057 -28.72 -36.64 -24.35
C SER A 1057 -28.82 -36.48 -25.88
N CYS A 1058 -29.94 -35.91 -26.37
CA CYS A 1058 -30.15 -35.62 -27.78
C CYS A 1058 -29.14 -34.58 -28.28
N GLU A 1059 -29.03 -33.45 -27.58
CA GLU A 1059 -28.04 -32.41 -27.92
C GLU A 1059 -26.61 -32.93 -27.89
N ALA A 1060 -26.23 -33.71 -26.86
CA ALA A 1060 -24.90 -34.27 -26.75
C ALA A 1060 -24.53 -35.16 -27.94
N LYS A 1061 -25.47 -36.00 -28.39
CA LYS A 1061 -25.28 -36.85 -29.58
C LYS A 1061 -25.11 -36.02 -30.85
N ILE A 1062 -25.97 -35.02 -31.05
CA ILE A 1062 -25.91 -34.14 -32.22
C ILE A 1062 -24.58 -33.39 -32.28
N ILE A 1063 -24.10 -32.85 -31.15
CA ILE A 1063 -22.82 -32.14 -31.08
C ILE A 1063 -21.68 -33.01 -31.59
N PHE A 1064 -21.53 -34.24 -31.09
CA PHE A 1064 -20.46 -35.14 -31.53
C PHE A 1064 -20.63 -35.62 -32.98
N GLU A 1065 -21.85 -35.85 -33.45
CA GLU A 1065 -22.11 -36.19 -34.85
C GLU A 1065 -21.70 -35.05 -35.81
N GLN A 1066 -21.93 -33.80 -35.44
CA GLN A 1066 -21.45 -32.66 -36.23
C GLN A 1066 -19.93 -32.52 -36.15
N LEU A 1067 -19.33 -32.66 -34.96
CA LEU A 1067 -17.88 -32.58 -34.79
C LEU A 1067 -17.14 -33.58 -35.67
N LEU A 1068 -17.64 -34.81 -35.81
CA LEU A 1068 -17.04 -35.80 -36.71
C LEU A 1068 -17.07 -35.38 -38.19
N LYS A 1069 -18.17 -34.77 -38.65
CA LYS A 1069 -18.28 -34.26 -40.03
C LYS A 1069 -17.35 -33.06 -40.26
N ILE A 1070 -17.26 -32.17 -39.27
CA ILE A 1070 -16.34 -31.03 -39.32
C ILE A 1070 -14.89 -31.52 -39.35
N ASP A 1071 -14.52 -32.51 -38.52
CA ASP A 1071 -13.17 -33.07 -38.48
C ASP A 1071 -12.76 -33.70 -39.82
N GLU A 1072 -13.70 -34.35 -40.51
CA GLU A 1072 -13.50 -34.90 -41.86
C GLU A 1072 -13.24 -33.79 -42.89
N GLU A 1073 -14.08 -32.76 -42.95
CA GLU A 1073 -13.88 -31.62 -43.86
C GLU A 1073 -12.60 -30.82 -43.54
N LEU A 1074 -12.28 -30.62 -42.26
CA LEU A 1074 -11.02 -30.00 -41.83
C LEU A 1074 -9.82 -30.84 -42.28
N GLY A 1075 -9.94 -32.17 -42.26
CA GLY A 1075 -8.95 -33.11 -42.78
C GLY A 1075 -8.75 -32.97 -44.29
N GLU A 1076 -9.83 -32.84 -45.07
CA GLU A 1076 -9.75 -32.56 -46.52
C GLU A 1076 -8.98 -31.25 -46.79
N MET A 1077 -9.17 -30.24 -45.94
CA MET A 1077 -8.54 -28.92 -46.05
C MET A 1077 -7.15 -28.85 -45.39
N LYS A 1078 -6.73 -29.91 -44.68
CA LYS A 1078 -5.50 -29.93 -43.86
C LYS A 1078 -5.42 -28.82 -42.82
N LEU A 1079 -6.57 -28.46 -42.26
CA LEU A 1079 -6.68 -27.45 -41.20
C LEU A 1079 -6.77 -28.15 -39.84
N LYS A 1080 -6.09 -27.60 -38.84
CA LYS A 1080 -6.28 -27.97 -37.44
C LYS A 1080 -6.93 -26.83 -36.69
N LYS A 1081 -7.90 -27.14 -35.84
CA LYS A 1081 -8.69 -26.12 -35.13
C LYS A 1081 -8.87 -26.44 -33.65
N GLU A 1082 -8.81 -25.40 -32.83
CA GLU A 1082 -9.16 -25.45 -31.41
C GLU A 1082 -10.67 -25.37 -31.24
N THR A 1083 -11.25 -26.30 -30.47
CA THR A 1083 -12.70 -26.44 -30.36
C THR A 1083 -13.12 -26.48 -28.90
N ALA A 1084 -14.09 -25.64 -28.53
CA ALA A 1084 -14.72 -25.69 -27.23
C ALA A 1084 -16.15 -26.25 -27.32
N ILE A 1085 -16.53 -27.11 -26.37
CA ILE A 1085 -17.93 -27.42 -26.09
C ILE A 1085 -18.29 -26.79 -24.75
N ILE A 1086 -19.17 -25.79 -24.81
CA ILE A 1086 -19.64 -25.03 -23.67
C ILE A 1086 -21.05 -25.51 -23.31
N ALA A 1087 -21.20 -25.99 -22.08
CA ALA A 1087 -22.50 -26.34 -21.52
C ALA A 1087 -22.78 -25.47 -20.29
N GLY A 1088 -23.98 -24.90 -20.22
CA GLY A 1088 -24.37 -24.15 -19.02
C GLY A 1088 -24.41 -25.04 -17.76
N TYR A 1089 -24.88 -26.28 -17.91
CA TYR A 1089 -25.20 -27.17 -16.78
C TYR A 1089 -24.07 -28.16 -16.51
N ARG A 1090 -23.71 -28.34 -15.23
CA ARG A 1090 -22.66 -29.28 -14.80
C ARG A 1090 -22.96 -30.72 -15.23
N GLY A 1091 -24.21 -31.15 -15.06
CA GLY A 1091 -24.68 -32.48 -15.50
C GLY A 1091 -24.51 -32.72 -17.00
N GLN A 1092 -24.70 -31.70 -17.84
CA GLN A 1092 -24.44 -31.79 -19.28
C GLN A 1092 -22.94 -31.85 -19.57
N LYS A 1093 -22.13 -30.98 -18.93
CA LYS A 1093 -20.66 -31.01 -19.07
C LYS A 1093 -20.11 -32.40 -18.75
N ASP A 1094 -20.51 -32.98 -17.63
CA ASP A 1094 -20.02 -34.29 -17.19
C ASP A 1094 -20.42 -35.40 -18.17
N LYS A 1095 -21.64 -35.34 -18.72
CA LYS A 1095 -22.10 -36.26 -19.78
C LYS A 1095 -21.27 -36.14 -21.06
N LEU A 1096 -21.03 -34.90 -21.52
CA LEU A 1096 -20.22 -34.62 -22.71
C LEU A 1096 -18.78 -35.12 -22.54
N ASN A 1097 -18.16 -34.85 -21.39
CA ASN A 1097 -16.81 -35.32 -21.07
C ASN A 1097 -16.72 -36.85 -21.08
N ARG A 1098 -17.67 -37.54 -20.44
CA ARG A 1098 -17.70 -39.01 -20.45
C ARG A 1098 -17.79 -39.56 -21.86
N LEU A 1099 -18.68 -39.02 -22.70
CA LEU A 1099 -18.83 -39.45 -24.10
C LEU A 1099 -17.57 -39.17 -24.92
N TYR A 1100 -16.96 -38.00 -24.74
CA TYR A 1100 -15.74 -37.62 -25.43
C TYR A 1100 -14.61 -38.61 -25.15
N GLU A 1101 -14.29 -38.83 -23.87
CA GLU A 1101 -13.22 -39.72 -23.44
C GLU A 1101 -13.51 -41.18 -23.82
N SER A 1102 -14.76 -41.65 -23.70
CA SER A 1102 -15.10 -43.06 -23.97
C SER A 1102 -15.15 -43.41 -25.46
N SER A 1103 -15.49 -42.47 -26.34
CA SER A 1103 -15.96 -42.85 -27.69
C SER A 1103 -15.56 -41.91 -28.83
N TYR A 1104 -15.18 -40.65 -28.57
CA TYR A 1104 -14.92 -39.67 -29.64
C TYR A 1104 -13.49 -39.14 -29.69
N LYS A 1105 -12.76 -39.11 -28.58
CA LYS A 1105 -11.38 -38.59 -28.50
C LYS A 1105 -10.44 -39.26 -29.49
N ALA A 1106 -10.55 -40.57 -29.68
CA ALA A 1106 -9.72 -41.31 -30.63
C ALA A 1106 -10.11 -41.12 -32.10
N ARG A 1107 -11.28 -40.51 -32.38
CA ARG A 1107 -11.85 -40.36 -33.73
C ARG A 1107 -11.71 -38.95 -34.30
N LEU A 1108 -11.35 -37.97 -33.47
CA LEU A 1108 -11.14 -36.58 -33.87
C LEU A 1108 -9.64 -36.34 -33.99
N HIS A 1109 -9.16 -36.10 -35.22
CA HIS A 1109 -7.73 -36.02 -35.51
C HIS A 1109 -7.25 -34.60 -35.83
N ASN A 1110 -8.17 -33.76 -36.31
CA ASN A 1110 -7.91 -32.40 -36.76
C ASN A 1110 -8.42 -31.33 -35.77
N MET A 1111 -9.07 -31.75 -34.69
CA MET A 1111 -9.65 -30.87 -33.67
C MET A 1111 -9.07 -31.14 -32.27
N MET A 1112 -8.72 -30.08 -31.55
CA MET A 1112 -8.40 -30.16 -30.12
C MET A 1112 -9.61 -29.71 -29.32
N VAL A 1113 -10.31 -30.67 -28.70
CA VAL A 1113 -11.59 -30.41 -28.02
C VAL A 1113 -11.40 -30.20 -26.51
N GLU A 1114 -11.83 -29.05 -26.01
CA GLU A 1114 -11.98 -28.75 -24.58
C GLU A 1114 -13.48 -28.69 -24.22
N ILE A 1115 -13.89 -29.28 -23.11
CA ILE A 1115 -15.31 -29.34 -22.68
C ILE A 1115 -15.43 -28.80 -21.25
N ASN A 1116 -16.17 -27.72 -21.09
CA ASN A 1116 -16.30 -27.06 -19.78
C ASN A 1116 -17.57 -26.21 -19.64
N THR A 1117 -17.79 -25.66 -18.44
CA THR A 1117 -18.82 -24.64 -18.21
C THR A 1117 -18.38 -23.26 -18.71
N VAL A 1118 -19.32 -22.33 -18.83
CA VAL A 1118 -19.07 -20.95 -19.27
C VAL A 1118 -17.98 -20.26 -18.44
N ASP A 1119 -18.03 -20.39 -17.11
CA ASP A 1119 -17.10 -19.72 -16.19
C ASP A 1119 -15.64 -20.16 -16.41
N ALA A 1120 -15.41 -21.43 -16.78
CA ALA A 1120 -14.06 -21.98 -16.98
C ALA A 1120 -13.42 -21.55 -18.30
N PHE A 1121 -14.20 -21.15 -19.30
CA PHE A 1121 -13.68 -20.63 -20.58
C PHE A 1121 -13.34 -19.14 -20.52
N GLN A 1122 -13.45 -18.52 -19.35
CA GLN A 1122 -13.19 -17.10 -19.22
C GLN A 1122 -11.71 -16.77 -19.48
N GLY A 1123 -11.46 -15.71 -20.22
CA GLY A 1123 -10.11 -15.33 -20.68
C GLY A 1123 -9.55 -16.17 -21.83
N LYS A 1124 -10.18 -17.30 -22.18
CA LYS A 1124 -9.78 -18.14 -23.33
C LYS A 1124 -10.43 -17.69 -24.64
N GLU A 1125 -9.86 -18.14 -25.74
CA GLU A 1125 -10.36 -17.98 -27.12
C GLU A 1125 -10.21 -19.32 -27.84
N THR A 1126 -11.14 -19.66 -28.74
CA THR A 1126 -11.12 -20.91 -29.52
C THR A 1126 -11.65 -20.66 -30.92
N ASP A 1127 -11.23 -21.47 -31.91
CA ASP A 1127 -11.70 -21.29 -33.30
C ASP A 1127 -13.18 -21.60 -33.46
N ILE A 1128 -13.57 -22.76 -32.91
CA ILE A 1128 -14.91 -23.32 -33.04
C ILE A 1128 -15.52 -23.46 -31.64
N VAL A 1129 -16.74 -22.95 -31.46
CA VAL A 1129 -17.49 -23.09 -30.20
C VAL A 1129 -18.81 -23.81 -30.47
N PHE A 1130 -19.05 -24.89 -29.75
CA PHE A 1130 -20.36 -25.52 -29.62
C PHE A 1130 -21.00 -25.11 -28.30
N TYR A 1131 -22.21 -24.55 -28.36
CA TYR A 1131 -22.99 -24.19 -27.18
C TYR A 1131 -24.22 -25.09 -27.05
N SER A 1132 -24.30 -25.86 -25.98
CA SER A 1132 -25.46 -26.72 -25.65
C SER A 1132 -26.46 -25.95 -24.81
N VAL A 1133 -27.68 -25.74 -25.32
CA VAL A 1133 -28.76 -25.03 -24.62
C VAL A 1133 -29.33 -25.90 -23.49
N VAL A 1134 -29.35 -27.22 -23.62
CA VAL A 1134 -29.85 -28.23 -22.66
C VAL A 1134 -31.36 -28.17 -22.42
N ARG A 1135 -31.90 -26.98 -22.20
CA ARG A 1135 -33.27 -26.73 -21.76
C ARG A 1135 -34.25 -26.92 -22.90
N SER A 1136 -35.21 -27.82 -22.66
CA SER A 1136 -36.21 -28.25 -23.63
C SER A 1136 -37.45 -28.76 -22.89
N ASN A 1137 -38.32 -27.82 -22.51
CA ASN A 1137 -39.51 -28.07 -21.72
C ASN A 1137 -40.70 -27.26 -22.24
N GLU A 1138 -41.92 -27.67 -21.87
CA GLU A 1138 -43.13 -27.05 -22.41
C GLU A 1138 -43.40 -25.66 -21.82
N GLU A 1139 -42.84 -25.33 -20.68
CA GLU A 1139 -43.08 -24.07 -19.97
C GLU A 1139 -42.14 -22.94 -20.43
N GLY A 1140 -41.13 -23.25 -21.26
CA GLY A 1140 -40.12 -22.28 -21.69
C GLY A 1140 -39.17 -21.87 -20.55
N LYS A 1141 -38.98 -22.73 -19.54
CA LYS A 1141 -38.12 -22.46 -18.39
C LYS A 1141 -36.65 -22.64 -18.76
N LEU A 1142 -35.90 -21.55 -18.72
CA LEU A 1142 -34.47 -21.51 -19.04
C LEU A 1142 -33.54 -21.69 -17.84
N GLY A 1143 -34.07 -21.70 -16.61
CA GLY A 1143 -33.26 -21.84 -15.40
C GLY A 1143 -32.25 -20.69 -15.27
N PHE A 1144 -30.95 -21.01 -15.13
CA PHE A 1144 -29.89 -20.00 -15.04
C PHE A 1144 -29.43 -19.46 -16.41
N LEU A 1145 -29.87 -20.03 -17.54
CA LEU A 1145 -29.52 -19.52 -18.87
C LEU A 1145 -30.14 -18.15 -19.18
N LYS A 1146 -30.97 -17.63 -18.27
CA LYS A 1146 -31.43 -16.23 -18.27
C LYS A 1146 -30.33 -15.21 -18.07
N ASP A 1147 -29.15 -15.63 -17.60
CA ASP A 1147 -28.02 -14.75 -17.36
C ASP A 1147 -27.39 -14.30 -18.70
N VAL A 1148 -27.73 -13.06 -19.08
CA VAL A 1148 -27.26 -12.36 -20.27
C VAL A 1148 -25.73 -12.25 -20.30
N ARG A 1149 -25.07 -12.07 -19.15
CA ARG A 1149 -23.61 -11.90 -19.03
C ARG A 1149 -22.87 -13.22 -19.30
N ARG A 1150 -23.39 -14.34 -18.78
CA ARG A 1150 -22.89 -15.70 -19.08
C ARG A 1150 -22.99 -15.99 -20.58
N LEU A 1151 -24.10 -15.62 -21.21
CA LEU A 1151 -24.30 -15.84 -22.63
C LEU A 1151 -23.35 -15.01 -23.49
N ASN A 1152 -23.16 -13.73 -23.17
CA ASN A 1152 -22.16 -12.86 -23.79
C ASN A 1152 -20.76 -13.49 -23.70
N VAL A 1153 -20.39 -13.98 -22.52
CA VAL A 1153 -19.10 -14.66 -22.33
C VAL A 1153 -18.99 -15.91 -23.19
N ALA A 1154 -20.00 -16.79 -23.20
CA ALA A 1154 -19.95 -18.02 -23.98
C ALA A 1154 -19.79 -17.75 -25.49
N PHE A 1155 -20.58 -16.80 -26.02
CA PHE A 1155 -20.64 -16.53 -27.46
C PHE A 1155 -19.45 -15.69 -27.95
N SER A 1156 -18.77 -14.96 -27.08
CA SER A 1156 -17.60 -14.15 -27.43
C SER A 1156 -16.25 -14.89 -27.31
N ARG A 1157 -16.24 -16.18 -26.98
CA ARG A 1157 -15.01 -17.04 -26.97
C ARG A 1157 -14.58 -17.50 -28.35
N VAL A 1158 -15.49 -17.46 -29.31
CA VAL A 1158 -15.30 -17.96 -30.65
C VAL A 1158 -14.48 -16.99 -31.51
N ARG A 1159 -13.61 -17.52 -32.37
CA ARG A 1159 -12.92 -16.74 -33.40
C ARG A 1159 -13.61 -16.86 -34.76
N GLU A 1160 -14.04 -18.05 -35.17
CA GLU A 1160 -14.44 -18.32 -36.55
C GLU A 1160 -15.84 -18.93 -36.73
N LEU A 1161 -16.23 -19.92 -35.90
CA LEU A 1161 -17.49 -20.66 -36.06
C LEU A 1161 -18.20 -20.90 -34.72
N LEU A 1162 -19.41 -20.34 -34.58
CA LEU A 1162 -20.28 -20.57 -33.42
C LEU A 1162 -21.45 -21.48 -33.82
N VAL A 1163 -21.59 -22.61 -33.14
CA VAL A 1163 -22.68 -23.57 -33.32
C VAL A 1163 -23.49 -23.69 -32.04
N VAL A 1164 -24.74 -23.25 -32.07
CA VAL A 1164 -25.69 -23.39 -30.97
C VAL A 1164 -26.56 -24.61 -31.21
N VAL A 1165 -26.69 -25.50 -30.22
CA VAL A 1165 -27.48 -26.74 -30.31
C VAL A 1165 -28.56 -26.72 -29.25
N GLY A 1166 -29.83 -26.84 -29.65
CA GLY A 1166 -30.94 -26.95 -28.70
C GLY A 1166 -32.31 -26.56 -29.23
N ASP A 1167 -33.32 -26.67 -28.38
CA ASP A 1167 -34.73 -26.42 -28.72
C ASP A 1167 -35.01 -24.91 -28.82
N HIS A 1168 -35.00 -24.39 -30.05
CA HIS A 1168 -35.26 -22.96 -30.28
C HIS A 1168 -36.70 -22.54 -29.97
N HIS A 1169 -37.68 -23.47 -30.04
CA HIS A 1169 -39.06 -23.20 -29.63
C HIS A 1169 -39.13 -22.98 -28.12
N CYS A 1170 -38.46 -23.83 -27.33
CA CYS A 1170 -38.34 -23.63 -25.89
C CYS A 1170 -37.61 -22.32 -25.57
N ALA A 1171 -36.49 -22.04 -26.27
CA ALA A 1171 -35.65 -20.88 -26.01
C ALA A 1171 -36.35 -19.53 -26.26
N GLN A 1172 -37.23 -19.43 -27.26
CA GLN A 1172 -37.93 -18.18 -27.62
C GLN A 1172 -39.32 -18.03 -26.98
N LYS A 1173 -39.78 -19.02 -26.19
CA LYS A 1173 -41.16 -19.05 -25.69
C LYS A 1173 -41.49 -17.93 -24.70
N GLN A 1174 -40.53 -17.58 -23.84
CA GLN A 1174 -40.63 -16.43 -22.94
C GLN A 1174 -39.95 -15.23 -23.60
N ILE A 1175 -40.73 -14.18 -23.92
CA ILE A 1175 -40.20 -12.99 -24.60
C ILE A 1175 -39.40 -12.11 -23.64
N GLU A 1176 -39.84 -12.01 -22.39
CA GLU A 1176 -39.17 -11.26 -21.33
C GLU A 1176 -38.78 -12.17 -20.17
N ILE A 1177 -37.62 -11.91 -19.59
CA ILE A 1177 -37.13 -12.54 -18.36
C ILE A 1177 -36.75 -11.44 -17.38
N ASN A 1178 -37.39 -11.41 -16.21
CA ASN A 1178 -37.15 -10.41 -15.17
C ASN A 1178 -37.28 -8.94 -15.65
N GLY A 1179 -38.16 -8.67 -16.63
CA GLY A 1179 -38.36 -7.33 -17.19
C GLY A 1179 -37.31 -6.88 -18.22
N GLN A 1180 -36.45 -7.80 -18.68
CA GLN A 1180 -35.54 -7.60 -19.81
C GLN A 1180 -35.88 -8.56 -20.95
N GLU A 1181 -35.59 -8.17 -22.19
CA GLU A 1181 -35.79 -9.06 -23.35
C GLU A 1181 -34.95 -10.33 -23.21
N ASN A 1182 -35.56 -11.48 -23.48
CA ASN A 1182 -34.85 -12.75 -23.49
C ASN A 1182 -33.76 -12.73 -24.57
N PRO A 1183 -32.48 -12.91 -24.23
CA PRO A 1183 -31.39 -12.77 -25.18
C PRO A 1183 -31.44 -13.83 -26.30
N PHE A 1184 -32.04 -15.00 -26.06
CA PHE A 1184 -32.24 -16.01 -27.11
C PHE A 1184 -33.23 -15.57 -28.19
N VAL A 1185 -34.21 -14.73 -27.86
CA VAL A 1185 -35.13 -14.15 -28.86
C VAL A 1185 -34.33 -13.25 -29.81
N GLY A 1186 -33.48 -12.38 -29.28
CA GLY A 1186 -32.57 -11.54 -30.05
C GLY A 1186 -31.62 -12.35 -30.95
N ILE A 1187 -31.02 -13.42 -30.41
CA ILE A 1187 -30.14 -14.32 -31.17
C ILE A 1187 -30.88 -14.99 -32.34
N ILE A 1188 -32.04 -15.57 -32.07
CA ILE A 1188 -32.81 -16.28 -33.10
C ILE A 1188 -33.29 -15.31 -34.19
N ASN A 1189 -33.73 -14.12 -33.80
CA ASN A 1189 -34.11 -13.07 -34.74
C ASN A 1189 -32.93 -12.60 -35.58
N TYR A 1190 -31.73 -12.49 -35.00
CA TYR A 1190 -30.53 -12.15 -35.74
C TYR A 1190 -30.18 -13.24 -36.77
N ILE A 1191 -30.20 -14.51 -36.36
CA ILE A 1191 -29.89 -15.66 -37.23
C ILE A 1191 -30.86 -15.75 -38.41
N ARG A 1192 -32.16 -15.47 -38.20
CA ARG A 1192 -33.17 -15.50 -39.27
C ARG A 1192 -33.02 -14.38 -40.31
N ASN A 1193 -32.39 -13.26 -39.93
CA ASN A 1193 -32.34 -12.04 -40.73
C ASN A 1193 -30.95 -11.75 -41.33
N ASN A 1194 -29.96 -12.61 -41.13
CA ASN A 1194 -28.59 -12.38 -41.57
C ASN A 1194 -28.08 -13.55 -42.43
N ASP A 1195 -27.62 -13.24 -43.65
CA ASP A 1195 -27.16 -14.22 -44.64
C ASP A 1195 -25.93 -15.03 -44.18
N GLY A 1196 -25.15 -14.48 -43.24
CA GLY A 1196 -24.00 -15.17 -42.65
C GLY A 1196 -24.35 -16.23 -41.60
N CYS A 1197 -25.64 -16.46 -41.34
CA CYS A 1197 -26.14 -17.35 -40.30
C CYS A 1197 -26.98 -18.49 -40.87
N LEU A 1198 -26.98 -19.67 -40.25
CA LEU A 1198 -27.79 -20.82 -40.66
C LEU A 1198 -28.68 -21.28 -39.50
N MET A 1199 -29.98 -21.50 -39.76
CA MET A 1199 -30.85 -22.24 -38.85
C MET A 1199 -31.25 -23.55 -39.52
N ARG A 1200 -30.94 -24.68 -38.88
CA ARG A 1200 -31.21 -26.03 -39.41
C ARG A 1200 -31.86 -26.91 -38.34
N GLU A 1201 -32.99 -27.55 -38.68
CA GLU A 1201 -33.60 -28.58 -37.84
C GLU A 1201 -32.79 -29.88 -37.91
N VAL A 1202 -32.60 -30.56 -36.76
CA VAL A 1202 -31.76 -31.76 -36.60
C VAL A 1202 -32.38 -32.87 -35.77
#